data_AF-A0A928JA14-F1
#
_entry.id   AF-A0A928JA14-F1
#
_cell.length_a   1.000
_cell.length_b   1.000
_cell.length_c   1.000
_cell.angle_alpha   90.00
_cell.angle_beta   90.00
_cell.angle_gamma   90.00
#
_symmetry.space_group_name_H-M   'P 1'
#
loop_
_entity.id
_entity.type
_entity.pdbx_description
1 polymer ?
#
loop_
_entity_poly.entity_id
_entity_poly.type
_entity_poly.pdbx_seq_one_letter_code
_entity_poly.pdbx_strand_id
1 'polypeptide(L)'
;MKVAIVDRHGVKQHEDIELESEINLYGSDFNYQTAGNHGTSCAGIVGATQNNGKWVAGICKNISIISIIPPKLSYNVNDPSDSNIVSFFTDIVKCLNDHNISVANISFCIEEQYVYANKTSCENIINNYRGLLICSAGNKNFDVDDEPLFLSSFNCNNIISVGATNSSDELWYKNKQSGTNYGIKSVDLFAPGHGLSVIIGSGSSSDIELDAYGTSYAAPIVSGVAALIMSENPSLDPLQVKAIIMNTVDRSDAFIGKCVSGGRINAYRAVYVAHDLKDNAPDTESRYNSNFLFHASTNTIVKYVGIHGTPDMPSEINEVPVTKIEERAFYKNTFIRQIDIPSNITRIGEEAFRQCTALETVTVGSSIIQDRAFLGCNSLENVTLSNNLVGIGEMAFWDCNYEYISVPNTLVAIGDDAFALSSHLIVPEGSDVQNYFASKGYSMLLITGGSVSGYHNGTFVYVDPDNPGGLKNINIPESYLGTPITYIGSHAFEDADNIEMINIPTTVTSIGYRAFRGCDNLKTVVIPPSVTSISNSMNSTIVEDSPNATIYCTRASSAYGHVLQNNLSCIHMETRTNDAGDEYAVVCGLLEKEGNGTEYIIPETFAGLTVTMIDPAAFSCSMETPFNMTKMFIPETVETIGGNAFSDCTNLTDVYIYSDTATVGLYCFAGVDTSHFKIHCKSGSPAFVYAAINGYTFVLM
;
A
#
# COMPACT_ATOMS: atom_id res chain seq x y z
N MET A 1 6.48 -3.40 -37.54
CA MET A 1 6.75 -4.84 -37.31
C MET A 1 6.00 -5.67 -38.35
N LYS A 2 6.46 -6.90 -38.63
CA LYS A 2 5.75 -7.85 -39.52
C LYS A 2 5.24 -9.04 -38.71
N VAL A 3 3.99 -9.43 -38.92
CA VAL A 3 3.41 -10.65 -38.33
C VAL A 3 2.95 -11.56 -39.46
N ALA A 4 3.38 -12.82 -39.42
CA ALA A 4 2.86 -13.82 -40.33
C ALA A 4 1.60 -14.48 -39.76
N ILE A 5 0.55 -14.58 -40.57
CA ILE A 5 -0.64 -15.39 -40.28
C ILE A 5 -0.52 -16.68 -41.10
N VAL A 6 -0.17 -17.78 -40.44
CA VAL A 6 -0.11 -19.11 -41.07
C VAL A 6 -1.46 -19.78 -40.89
N ASP A 7 -2.26 -19.76 -41.95
CA ASP A 7 -3.64 -20.26 -41.93
C ASP A 7 -4.04 -20.88 -43.27
N ARG A 8 -4.80 -21.99 -43.21
CA ARG A 8 -5.23 -22.71 -44.42
C ARG A 8 -6.23 -21.93 -45.26
N HIS A 9 -6.88 -20.89 -44.72
CA HIS A 9 -7.80 -20.04 -45.48
C HIS A 9 -7.14 -18.77 -46.04
N GLY A 10 -5.89 -18.47 -45.65
CA GLY A 10 -5.21 -17.22 -46.00
C GLY A 10 -5.91 -15.95 -45.48
N VAL A 11 -5.43 -14.78 -45.91
CA VAL A 11 -5.93 -13.46 -45.45
C VAL A 11 -6.45 -12.66 -46.62
N LYS A 12 -7.77 -12.58 -46.75
CA LYS A 12 -8.43 -11.89 -47.87
C LYS A 12 -8.13 -10.40 -47.82
N GLN A 13 -8.02 -9.77 -48.99
CA GLN A 13 -7.93 -8.32 -49.05
C GLN A 13 -9.14 -7.69 -48.36
N HIS A 14 -8.87 -6.74 -47.48
CA HIS A 14 -9.87 -6.02 -46.70
C HIS A 14 -9.33 -4.61 -46.42
N GLU A 15 -10.16 -3.57 -46.53
CA GLU A 15 -9.67 -2.19 -46.37
C GLU A 15 -9.18 -1.87 -44.94
N ASP A 16 -9.57 -2.68 -43.96
CA ASP A 16 -9.13 -2.53 -42.56
C ASP A 16 -7.82 -3.27 -42.24
N ILE A 17 -7.30 -4.09 -43.15
CA ILE A 17 -6.14 -4.95 -42.91
C ILE A 17 -5.02 -4.57 -43.88
N GLU A 18 -3.87 -4.16 -43.34
CA GLU A 18 -2.66 -3.90 -44.12
C GLU A 18 -1.95 -5.21 -44.49
N LEU A 19 -2.44 -5.87 -45.54
CA LEU A 19 -1.84 -7.08 -46.10
C LEU A 19 -0.66 -6.72 -47.02
N GLU A 20 0.56 -7.03 -46.59
CA GLU A 20 1.78 -6.76 -47.36
C GLU A 20 1.96 -7.77 -48.50
N SER A 21 1.75 -9.05 -48.21
CA SER A 21 1.93 -10.11 -49.19
C SER A 21 1.18 -11.38 -48.79
N GLU A 22 0.93 -12.23 -49.78
CA GLU A 22 0.38 -13.57 -49.61
C GLU A 22 1.32 -14.59 -50.25
N ILE A 23 1.66 -15.64 -49.49
CA ILE A 23 2.58 -16.69 -49.88
C ILE A 23 1.83 -18.02 -49.85
N ASN A 24 1.65 -18.64 -51.01
CA ASN A 24 0.96 -19.91 -51.14
C ASN A 24 1.97 -21.07 -51.23
N LEU A 25 2.14 -21.80 -50.13
CA LEU A 25 2.94 -23.04 -50.07
C LEU A 25 2.13 -24.30 -50.38
N TYR A 26 0.80 -24.19 -50.50
CA TYR A 26 -0.10 -25.31 -50.82
C TYR A 26 0.05 -25.77 -52.27
N GLY A 27 0.33 -24.84 -53.20
CA GLY A 27 0.47 -25.09 -54.63
C GLY A 27 -0.70 -24.57 -55.47
N SER A 28 -0.64 -24.79 -56.79
CA SER A 28 -1.60 -24.26 -57.79
C SER A 28 -3.04 -24.76 -57.64
N ASP A 29 -3.26 -25.84 -56.89
CA ASP A 29 -4.57 -26.47 -56.70
C ASP A 29 -5.42 -25.78 -55.61
N PHE A 30 -4.87 -24.81 -54.89
CA PHE A 30 -5.59 -24.08 -53.85
C PHE A 30 -6.49 -22.98 -54.44
N ASN A 31 -7.81 -23.14 -54.33
CA ASN A 31 -8.76 -22.09 -54.70
C ASN A 31 -9.12 -21.19 -53.51
N TYR A 32 -8.43 -20.05 -53.46
CA TYR A 32 -8.55 -19.05 -52.42
C TYR A 32 -9.93 -18.37 -52.34
N GLN A 33 -10.61 -18.18 -53.47
CA GLN A 33 -11.89 -17.46 -53.53
C GLN A 33 -13.02 -18.22 -52.82
N THR A 34 -12.87 -19.54 -52.64
CA THR A 34 -13.81 -20.40 -51.93
C THR A 34 -13.36 -20.76 -50.51
N ALA A 35 -12.21 -20.28 -50.07
CA ALA A 35 -11.70 -20.54 -48.72
C ALA A 35 -12.51 -19.76 -47.66
N GLY A 36 -12.59 -20.29 -46.44
CA GLY A 36 -13.27 -19.64 -45.32
C GLY A 36 -12.67 -18.28 -44.93
N ASN A 37 -13.20 -17.64 -43.89
CA ASN A 37 -12.73 -16.31 -43.46
C ASN A 37 -11.73 -16.34 -42.29
N HIS A 38 -11.41 -17.53 -41.78
CA HIS A 38 -10.65 -17.72 -40.54
C HIS A 38 -9.30 -16.96 -40.48
N GLY A 39 -8.43 -17.12 -41.48
CA GLY A 39 -7.16 -16.40 -41.51
C GLY A 39 -7.33 -14.88 -41.58
N THR A 40 -8.39 -14.39 -42.25
CA THR A 40 -8.73 -12.96 -42.29
C THR A 40 -9.16 -12.45 -40.92
N SER A 41 -9.94 -13.23 -40.18
CA SER A 41 -10.33 -12.93 -38.80
C SER A 41 -9.13 -12.89 -37.86
N CYS A 42 -8.20 -13.85 -37.97
CA CYS A 42 -6.96 -13.84 -37.21
C CYS A 42 -6.10 -12.61 -37.53
N ALA A 43 -5.98 -12.23 -38.81
CA ALA A 43 -5.27 -11.02 -39.23
C ALA A 43 -5.93 -9.74 -38.67
N GLY A 44 -7.26 -9.66 -38.68
CA GLY A 44 -8.02 -8.55 -38.12
C GLY A 44 -7.80 -8.40 -36.60
N ILE A 45 -7.75 -9.50 -35.85
CA ILE A 45 -7.40 -9.45 -34.42
C ILE A 45 -6.02 -8.84 -34.20
N VAL A 46 -5.03 -9.20 -35.03
CA VAL A 46 -3.68 -8.64 -34.90
C VAL A 46 -3.63 -7.17 -35.31
N GLY A 47 -4.27 -6.79 -36.43
CA GLY A 47 -3.94 -5.55 -37.13
C GLY A 47 -5.08 -4.86 -37.87
N ALA A 48 -6.34 -5.03 -37.46
CA ALA A 48 -7.42 -4.18 -37.96
C ALA A 48 -7.16 -2.70 -37.63
N THR A 49 -7.42 -1.81 -38.58
CA THR A 49 -7.02 -0.41 -38.51
C THR A 49 -7.76 0.32 -37.39
N GLN A 50 -7.02 0.87 -36.44
CA GLN A 50 -7.62 1.56 -35.30
C GLN A 50 -8.05 2.99 -35.64
N ASN A 51 -9.09 3.49 -34.96
CA ASN A 51 -9.55 4.88 -35.02
C ASN A 51 -9.98 5.39 -36.42
N ASN A 52 -10.42 4.49 -37.30
CA ASN A 52 -10.95 4.85 -38.63
C ASN A 52 -12.49 5.00 -38.65
N GLY A 53 -13.16 4.79 -37.51
CA GLY A 53 -14.62 4.86 -37.38
C GLY A 53 -15.38 3.69 -37.99
N LYS A 54 -14.68 2.58 -38.31
CA LYS A 54 -15.25 1.38 -38.91
C LYS A 54 -14.99 0.16 -38.03
N TRP A 55 -15.95 -0.76 -38.06
CA TRP A 55 -15.86 -2.13 -37.57
C TRP A 55 -15.18 -2.37 -36.20
N VAL A 56 -13.94 -2.86 -36.19
CA VAL A 56 -13.21 -3.34 -35.00
C VAL A 56 -11.79 -2.78 -34.98
N ALA A 57 -11.10 -2.91 -33.85
CA ALA A 57 -9.71 -2.50 -33.69
C ALA A 57 -8.84 -3.73 -33.44
N GLY A 58 -7.74 -3.87 -34.19
CA GLY A 58 -6.73 -4.88 -33.93
C GLY A 58 -5.87 -4.51 -32.72
N ILE A 59 -5.09 -5.45 -32.23
CA ILE A 59 -4.15 -5.20 -31.12
C ILE A 59 -3.09 -4.16 -31.52
N CYS A 60 -2.57 -4.23 -32.74
CA CYS A 60 -1.55 -3.33 -33.25
C CYS A 60 -2.16 -2.23 -34.13
N LYS A 61 -1.83 -0.97 -33.86
CA LYS A 61 -2.28 0.17 -34.67
C LYS A 61 -1.67 0.19 -36.07
N ASN A 62 -0.37 -0.06 -36.19
CA ASN A 62 0.39 -0.09 -37.44
C ASN A 62 1.18 -1.40 -37.50
N ILE A 63 0.74 -2.34 -38.34
CA ILE A 63 1.39 -3.65 -38.49
C ILE A 63 1.24 -4.13 -39.92
N SER A 64 2.32 -4.68 -40.49
CA SER A 64 2.27 -5.32 -41.80
C SER A 64 1.99 -6.80 -41.62
N ILE A 65 0.91 -7.28 -42.25
CA ILE A 65 0.51 -8.69 -42.20
C ILE A 65 1.07 -9.43 -43.42
N ILE A 66 1.70 -10.58 -43.19
CA ILE A 66 2.07 -11.52 -44.24
C ILE A 66 1.18 -12.75 -44.12
N SER A 67 0.41 -13.06 -45.16
CA SER A 67 -0.38 -14.29 -45.19
C SER A 67 0.46 -15.45 -45.70
N ILE A 68 0.48 -16.56 -44.96
CA ILE A 68 1.14 -17.79 -45.37
C ILE A 68 0.10 -18.90 -45.39
N ILE A 69 -0.19 -19.42 -46.58
CA ILE A 69 -1.01 -20.61 -46.74
C ILE A 69 -0.07 -21.81 -46.65
N PRO A 70 -0.17 -22.66 -45.61
CA PRO A 70 0.79 -23.72 -45.39
C PRO A 70 0.68 -24.83 -46.45
N PRO A 71 1.72 -25.67 -46.62
CA PRO A 71 1.66 -26.82 -47.51
C PRO A 71 0.48 -27.74 -47.20
N LYS A 72 0.03 -28.52 -48.18
CA LYS A 72 -0.97 -29.57 -47.92
C LYS A 72 -0.37 -30.63 -47.01
N LEU A 73 -0.92 -30.78 -45.80
CA LEU A 73 -0.57 -31.91 -44.93
C LEU A 73 -1.20 -33.19 -45.50
N SER A 74 -0.37 -34.19 -45.77
CA SER A 74 -0.75 -35.49 -46.31
C SER A 74 -0.12 -36.61 -45.48
N TYR A 75 -0.89 -37.66 -45.22
CA TYR A 75 -0.43 -38.82 -44.48
C TYR A 75 -1.15 -40.08 -44.96
N ASN A 76 -0.50 -41.23 -44.77
CA ASN A 76 -1.10 -42.53 -44.99
C ASN A 76 -1.81 -42.99 -43.71
N VAL A 77 -3.13 -43.21 -43.77
CA VAL A 77 -3.94 -43.68 -42.63
C VAL A 77 -3.50 -45.05 -42.09
N ASN A 78 -2.83 -45.86 -42.92
CA ASN A 78 -2.35 -47.20 -42.56
C ASN A 78 -0.87 -47.21 -42.13
N ASP A 79 -0.14 -46.12 -42.40
CA ASP A 79 1.24 -45.93 -41.97
C ASP A 79 1.45 -44.45 -41.62
N PRO A 80 1.16 -44.05 -40.36
CA PRO A 80 1.30 -42.65 -39.96
C PRO A 80 2.75 -42.12 -40.00
N SER A 81 3.75 -43.00 -40.15
CA SER A 81 5.14 -42.59 -40.37
C SER A 81 5.40 -42.09 -41.80
N ASP A 82 4.54 -42.49 -42.75
CA ASP A 82 4.45 -41.98 -44.12
C ASP A 82 3.58 -40.71 -44.16
N SER A 83 4.05 -39.67 -43.46
CA SER A 83 3.48 -38.32 -43.47
C SER A 83 4.49 -37.29 -43.96
N ASN A 84 4.01 -36.24 -44.62
CA ASN A 84 4.86 -35.14 -45.07
C ASN A 84 5.08 -34.06 -43.98
N ILE A 85 4.88 -34.40 -42.70
CA ILE A 85 4.90 -33.44 -41.59
C ILE A 85 6.26 -32.75 -41.41
N VAL A 86 7.36 -33.46 -41.67
CA VAL A 86 8.72 -32.92 -41.59
C VAL A 86 8.95 -31.86 -42.68
N SER A 87 8.56 -32.15 -43.93
CA SER A 87 8.67 -31.17 -45.01
C SER A 87 7.67 -30.02 -44.83
N PHE A 88 6.47 -30.29 -44.29
CA PHE A 88 5.48 -29.27 -43.94
C PHE A 88 6.07 -28.19 -43.02
N PHE A 89 6.71 -28.58 -41.92
CA PHE A 89 7.37 -27.61 -41.03
C PHE A 89 8.64 -27.01 -41.63
N THR A 90 9.39 -27.77 -42.43
CA THR A 90 10.59 -27.27 -43.12
C THR A 90 10.23 -26.09 -44.03
N ASP A 91 9.18 -26.23 -44.83
CA ASP A 91 8.75 -25.21 -45.78
C ASP A 91 8.21 -23.95 -45.07
N ILE A 92 7.46 -24.13 -43.98
CA ILE A 92 6.97 -23.01 -43.16
C ILE A 92 8.15 -22.26 -42.52
N VAL A 93 9.05 -22.95 -41.82
CA VAL A 93 10.20 -22.32 -41.14
C VAL A 93 11.12 -21.63 -42.16
N LYS A 94 11.36 -22.27 -43.31
CA LYS A 94 12.10 -21.65 -44.40
C LYS A 94 11.43 -20.37 -44.88
N CYS A 95 10.13 -20.41 -45.15
CA CYS A 95 9.36 -19.25 -45.60
C CYS A 95 9.44 -18.09 -44.58
N LEU A 96 9.28 -18.38 -43.29
CA LEU A 96 9.38 -17.39 -42.22
C LEU A 96 10.78 -16.75 -42.17
N ASN A 97 11.84 -17.55 -42.29
CA ASN A 97 13.23 -17.06 -42.32
C ASN A 97 13.50 -16.21 -43.58
N ASP A 98 13.09 -16.68 -44.76
CA ASP A 98 13.31 -16.00 -46.04
C ASP A 98 12.66 -14.60 -46.07
N HIS A 99 11.59 -14.39 -45.29
CA HIS A 99 10.86 -13.12 -45.17
C HIS A 99 11.16 -12.32 -43.90
N ASN A 100 12.15 -12.75 -43.10
CA ASN A 100 12.54 -12.11 -41.83
C ASN A 100 11.36 -11.90 -40.86
N ILE A 101 10.51 -12.91 -40.71
CA ILE A 101 9.40 -12.86 -39.76
C ILE A 101 9.94 -13.09 -38.34
N SER A 102 9.54 -12.23 -37.40
CA SER A 102 9.89 -12.36 -35.98
C SER A 102 8.74 -12.93 -35.14
N VAL A 103 7.50 -12.82 -35.61
CA VAL A 103 6.29 -13.33 -34.94
C VAL A 103 5.40 -14.01 -35.98
N ALA A 104 5.12 -15.29 -35.80
CA ALA A 104 4.21 -16.05 -36.65
C ALA A 104 3.08 -16.65 -35.81
N ASN A 105 1.86 -16.33 -36.17
CA ASN A 105 0.65 -16.88 -35.60
C ASN A 105 0.26 -18.17 -36.36
N ILE A 106 0.16 -19.29 -35.64
CA ILE A 106 -0.28 -20.59 -36.16
C ILE A 106 -1.67 -20.91 -35.58
N SER A 107 -2.72 -20.55 -36.29
CA SER A 107 -4.12 -20.66 -35.82
C SER A 107 -4.73 -22.06 -35.98
N PHE A 108 -3.91 -23.11 -36.00
CA PHE A 108 -4.39 -24.49 -36.10
C PHE A 108 -3.55 -25.45 -35.25
N CYS A 109 -4.14 -26.60 -34.96
CA CYS A 109 -3.48 -27.73 -34.30
C CYS A 109 -3.47 -28.95 -35.24
N ILE A 110 -2.53 -29.86 -34.99
CA ILE A 110 -2.31 -31.13 -35.67
C ILE A 110 -2.41 -32.23 -34.61
N GLU A 111 -3.19 -33.27 -34.90
CA GLU A 111 -3.43 -34.36 -33.96
C GLU A 111 -2.24 -35.30 -33.84
N GLU A 112 -2.11 -35.94 -32.67
CA GLU A 112 -0.94 -36.76 -32.30
C GLU A 112 -0.55 -37.80 -33.36
N GLN A 113 -1.55 -38.50 -33.89
CA GLN A 113 -1.36 -39.62 -34.81
C GLN A 113 -0.57 -39.25 -36.07
N TYR A 114 -0.51 -37.96 -36.45
CA TYR A 114 0.20 -37.51 -37.66
C TYR A 114 1.68 -37.20 -37.42
N VAL A 115 2.11 -37.03 -36.16
CA VAL A 115 3.35 -36.34 -35.82
C VAL A 115 4.24 -37.16 -34.89
N TYR A 116 3.69 -38.09 -34.10
CA TYR A 116 4.44 -38.79 -33.06
C TYR A 116 5.74 -39.45 -33.57
N ALA A 117 5.67 -40.16 -34.70
CA ALA A 117 6.83 -40.82 -35.30
C ALA A 117 7.95 -39.85 -35.76
N ASN A 118 7.61 -38.57 -35.96
CA ASN A 118 8.49 -37.54 -36.50
C ASN A 118 8.69 -36.34 -35.54
N LYS A 119 8.25 -36.45 -34.28
CA LYS A 119 8.23 -35.35 -33.29
C LYS A 119 9.59 -34.67 -33.17
N THR A 120 10.64 -35.43 -32.88
CA THR A 120 12.00 -34.88 -32.68
C THR A 120 12.53 -34.18 -33.94
N SER A 121 12.26 -34.71 -35.13
CA SER A 121 12.64 -34.07 -36.39
C SER A 121 11.93 -32.73 -36.56
N CYS A 122 10.64 -32.66 -36.23
CA CYS A 122 9.87 -31.42 -36.28
C CYS A 122 10.36 -30.39 -35.24
N GLU A 123 10.64 -30.82 -34.02
CA GLU A 123 11.20 -29.96 -32.96
C GLU A 123 12.56 -29.39 -33.37
N ASN A 124 13.43 -30.20 -33.97
CA ASN A 124 14.72 -29.74 -34.48
C ASN A 124 14.57 -28.66 -35.58
N ILE A 125 13.58 -28.81 -36.47
CA ILE A 125 13.29 -27.80 -37.51
C ILE A 125 12.78 -26.51 -36.86
N ILE A 126 11.83 -26.61 -35.94
CA ILE A 126 11.21 -25.46 -35.29
C ILE A 126 12.22 -24.69 -34.43
N ASN A 127 13.09 -25.39 -33.70
CA ASN A 127 14.14 -24.76 -32.90
C ASN A 127 15.18 -23.99 -33.75
N ASN A 128 15.26 -24.24 -35.06
CA ASN A 128 16.11 -23.45 -35.97
C ASN A 128 15.47 -22.11 -36.39
N TYR A 129 14.18 -21.89 -36.12
CA TYR A 129 13.53 -20.61 -36.35
C TYR A 129 13.82 -19.63 -35.22
N ARG A 130 14.36 -18.45 -35.56
CA ARG A 130 14.78 -17.46 -34.56
C ARG A 130 13.64 -16.60 -34.00
N GLY A 131 12.48 -16.56 -34.64
CA GLY A 131 11.30 -15.81 -34.18
C GLY A 131 10.40 -16.62 -33.24
N LEU A 132 9.29 -16.02 -32.81
CA LEU A 132 8.25 -16.68 -32.03
C LEU A 132 7.19 -17.34 -32.92
N LEU A 133 6.81 -18.58 -32.58
CA LEU A 133 5.64 -19.28 -33.09
C LEU A 133 4.56 -19.30 -32.03
N ILE A 134 3.44 -18.62 -32.29
CA ILE A 134 2.35 -18.51 -31.33
C ILE A 134 1.19 -19.36 -31.85
N CYS A 135 0.85 -20.43 -31.15
CA CYS A 135 -0.09 -21.43 -31.65
C CYS A 135 -1.30 -21.62 -30.74
N SER A 136 -2.43 -21.99 -31.35
CA SER A 136 -3.63 -22.38 -30.61
C SER A 136 -3.43 -23.69 -29.84
N ALA A 137 -3.96 -23.78 -28.61
CA ALA A 137 -3.89 -25.00 -27.79
C ALA A 137 -4.86 -26.12 -28.23
N GLY A 138 -5.91 -25.77 -28.99
CA GLY A 138 -6.94 -26.70 -29.46
C GLY A 138 -8.28 -26.56 -28.73
N ASN A 139 -9.35 -27.09 -29.34
CA ASN A 139 -10.74 -26.81 -28.97
C ASN A 139 -11.54 -28.05 -28.52
N LYS A 140 -10.87 -29.04 -27.91
CA LYS A 140 -11.44 -30.36 -27.56
C LYS A 140 -11.76 -30.54 -26.06
N ASN A 141 -11.45 -29.56 -25.22
CA ASN A 141 -11.63 -29.62 -23.76
C ASN A 141 -10.93 -30.83 -23.11
N PHE A 142 -9.62 -30.98 -23.33
CA PHE A 142 -8.81 -31.98 -22.65
C PHE A 142 -7.45 -31.43 -22.20
N ASP A 143 -6.76 -32.24 -21.39
CA ASP A 143 -5.38 -32.01 -20.98
C ASP A 143 -4.40 -32.46 -22.07
N VAL A 144 -3.67 -31.51 -22.66
CA VAL A 144 -2.69 -31.74 -23.72
C VAL A 144 -1.47 -32.51 -23.21
N ASP A 145 -1.22 -32.49 -21.89
CA ASP A 145 -0.14 -33.27 -21.29
C ASP A 145 -0.47 -34.78 -21.29
N ASP A 146 -1.76 -35.13 -21.25
CA ASP A 146 -2.25 -36.51 -21.33
C ASP A 146 -2.57 -36.94 -22.78
N GLU A 147 -3.11 -36.02 -23.59
CA GLU A 147 -3.45 -36.25 -25.01
C GLU A 147 -2.73 -35.22 -25.91
N PRO A 148 -1.49 -35.51 -26.37
CA PRO A 148 -0.68 -34.54 -27.10
C PRO A 148 -1.35 -33.98 -28.36
N LEU A 149 -1.31 -32.66 -28.49
CA LEU A 149 -1.55 -31.95 -29.74
C LEU A 149 -0.29 -31.23 -30.17
N PHE A 150 -0.08 -31.12 -31.47
CA PHE A 150 1.05 -30.39 -32.04
C PHE A 150 0.51 -29.13 -32.69
N LEU A 151 1.04 -27.94 -32.48
CA LEU A 151 2.34 -27.56 -31.95
C LEU A 151 2.45 -27.47 -30.42
N SER A 152 1.33 -27.49 -29.70
CA SER A 152 1.28 -27.17 -28.26
C SER A 152 2.16 -28.06 -27.36
N SER A 153 2.29 -29.35 -27.68
CA SER A 153 3.10 -30.31 -26.91
C SER A 153 4.57 -30.47 -27.39
N PHE A 154 5.03 -29.63 -28.34
CA PHE A 154 6.44 -29.62 -28.75
C PHE A 154 7.31 -28.93 -27.70
N ASN A 155 8.46 -29.54 -27.41
CA ASN A 155 9.44 -28.98 -26.50
C ASN A 155 10.37 -28.00 -27.25
N CYS A 156 9.82 -26.85 -27.67
CA CYS A 156 10.55 -25.81 -28.38
C CYS A 156 10.44 -24.47 -27.62
N ASN A 157 11.58 -23.84 -27.34
CA ASN A 157 11.62 -22.64 -26.51
C ASN A 157 10.94 -21.43 -27.17
N ASN A 158 10.88 -21.42 -28.51
CA ASN A 158 10.31 -20.36 -29.33
C ASN A 158 8.80 -20.51 -29.62
N ILE A 159 8.13 -21.52 -29.04
CA ILE A 159 6.67 -21.69 -29.14
C ILE A 159 5.99 -20.98 -27.96
N ILE A 160 4.84 -20.34 -28.21
CA ILE A 160 3.87 -19.94 -27.18
C ILE A 160 2.52 -20.59 -27.50
N SER A 161 2.10 -21.54 -26.67
CA SER A 161 0.85 -22.28 -26.77
C SER A 161 -0.28 -21.56 -26.01
N VAL A 162 -1.35 -21.18 -26.71
CA VAL A 162 -2.37 -20.26 -26.18
C VAL A 162 -3.74 -20.95 -26.08
N GLY A 163 -4.24 -21.06 -24.85
CA GLY A 163 -5.63 -21.43 -24.56
C GLY A 163 -6.58 -20.23 -24.61
N ALA A 164 -7.89 -20.48 -24.53
CA ALA A 164 -8.94 -19.47 -24.66
C ALA A 164 -9.71 -19.24 -23.35
N THR A 165 -9.94 -17.97 -23.01
CA THR A 165 -10.86 -17.54 -21.94
C THR A 165 -12.15 -16.96 -22.49
N ASN A 166 -13.16 -16.86 -21.63
CA ASN A 166 -14.39 -16.09 -21.87
C ASN A 166 -14.35 -14.71 -21.20
N SER A 167 -15.44 -13.95 -21.32
CA SER A 167 -15.58 -12.59 -20.79
C SER A 167 -15.67 -12.49 -19.26
N SER A 168 -15.77 -13.63 -18.57
CA SER A 168 -15.81 -13.70 -17.10
C SER A 168 -14.46 -14.11 -16.51
N ASP A 169 -13.38 -14.08 -17.30
CA ASP A 169 -12.05 -14.56 -16.91
C ASP A 169 -12.02 -16.04 -16.47
N GLU A 170 -12.88 -16.85 -17.08
CA GLU A 170 -12.90 -18.32 -16.93
C GLU A 170 -12.41 -19.01 -18.21
N LEU A 171 -12.02 -20.27 -18.10
CA LEU A 171 -11.71 -21.11 -19.26
C LEU A 171 -12.94 -21.18 -20.19
N TRP A 172 -12.71 -21.05 -21.50
CA TRP A 172 -13.81 -21.11 -22.47
C TRP A 172 -14.27 -22.56 -22.70
N TYR A 173 -15.58 -22.79 -22.58
CA TYR A 173 -16.24 -24.05 -22.93
C TYR A 173 -17.48 -23.78 -23.79
N LYS A 174 -17.63 -24.56 -24.86
CA LYS A 174 -18.86 -24.60 -25.66
C LYS A 174 -19.81 -25.68 -25.17
N ASN A 175 -19.27 -26.85 -24.81
CA ASN A 175 -19.99 -27.97 -24.18
C ASN A 175 -18.97 -28.93 -23.53
N LYS A 176 -19.43 -30.06 -22.98
CA LYS A 176 -18.55 -31.03 -22.28
C LYS A 176 -17.41 -31.59 -23.14
N GLN A 177 -17.54 -31.61 -24.47
CA GLN A 177 -16.58 -32.18 -25.41
C GLN A 177 -15.92 -31.12 -26.31
N SER A 178 -16.16 -29.84 -26.06
CA SER A 178 -15.65 -28.74 -26.89
C SER A 178 -15.42 -27.50 -26.04
N GLY A 179 -14.19 -27.03 -26.03
CA GLY A 179 -13.72 -25.93 -25.22
C GLY A 179 -12.20 -25.83 -25.30
N THR A 180 -11.61 -24.87 -24.62
CA THR A 180 -10.16 -24.71 -24.61
C THR A 180 -9.50 -25.96 -24.07
N ASN A 181 -8.47 -26.41 -24.77
CA ASN A 181 -7.52 -27.34 -24.20
C ASN A 181 -6.63 -26.61 -23.18
N TYR A 182 -6.06 -27.38 -22.27
CA TYR A 182 -5.21 -26.92 -21.18
C TYR A 182 -4.06 -27.92 -20.96
N GLY A 183 -3.08 -27.58 -20.13
CA GLY A 183 -1.97 -28.47 -19.79
C GLY A 183 -0.89 -27.69 -19.04
N ILE A 184 -0.50 -28.18 -17.87
CA ILE A 184 0.43 -27.45 -16.98
C ILE A 184 1.85 -27.40 -17.57
N LYS A 185 2.17 -28.24 -18.56
CA LYS A 185 3.45 -28.24 -19.28
C LYS A 185 3.32 -27.78 -20.73
N SER A 186 2.23 -28.11 -21.42
CA SER A 186 2.06 -27.91 -22.87
C SER A 186 1.24 -26.67 -23.27
N VAL A 187 0.58 -26.00 -22.32
CA VAL A 187 -0.13 -24.74 -22.58
C VAL A 187 0.53 -23.64 -21.78
N ASP A 188 1.01 -22.61 -22.46
CA ASP A 188 1.81 -21.56 -21.85
C ASP A 188 0.95 -20.56 -21.07
N LEU A 189 -0.09 -20.02 -21.72
CA LEU A 189 -1.01 -19.06 -21.12
C LEU A 189 -2.39 -19.08 -21.79
N PHE A 190 -3.32 -18.30 -21.24
CA PHE A 190 -4.63 -18.09 -21.84
C PHE A 190 -4.81 -16.68 -22.42
N ALA A 191 -5.67 -16.51 -23.40
CA ALA A 191 -6.10 -15.20 -23.90
C ALA A 191 -7.60 -15.19 -24.25
N PRO A 192 -8.25 -14.02 -24.37
CA PRO A 192 -9.65 -13.97 -24.79
C PRO A 192 -9.86 -14.71 -26.10
N GLY A 193 -10.78 -15.68 -26.11
CA GLY A 193 -11.03 -16.51 -27.28
C GLY A 193 -12.51 -16.86 -27.46
N HIS A 194 -13.42 -16.11 -26.85
CA HIS A 194 -14.86 -16.30 -26.94
C HIS A 194 -15.57 -14.95 -26.86
N GLY A 195 -16.66 -14.80 -27.60
CA GLY A 195 -17.42 -13.54 -27.64
C GLY A 195 -16.72 -12.44 -28.44
N LEU A 196 -15.81 -12.80 -29.36
CA LEU A 196 -15.03 -11.83 -30.11
C LEU A 196 -15.82 -11.29 -31.30
N SER A 197 -15.61 -10.00 -31.61
CA SER A 197 -16.04 -9.40 -32.88
C SER A 197 -14.83 -9.36 -33.80
N VAL A 198 -14.91 -10.01 -34.96
CA VAL A 198 -13.78 -10.21 -35.86
C VAL A 198 -14.13 -9.83 -37.29
N ILE A 199 -13.13 -9.35 -38.02
CA ILE A 199 -13.28 -9.06 -39.45
C ILE A 199 -13.43 -10.36 -40.23
N ILE A 200 -14.26 -10.33 -41.26
CA ILE A 200 -14.32 -11.39 -42.27
C ILE A 200 -14.10 -10.79 -43.66
N GLY A 201 -13.49 -11.55 -44.57
CA GLY A 201 -13.02 -11.01 -45.84
C GLY A 201 -14.12 -10.61 -46.82
N SER A 202 -13.78 -9.75 -47.77
CA SER A 202 -14.71 -9.24 -48.79
C SER A 202 -15.42 -10.37 -49.55
N GLY A 203 -16.75 -10.30 -49.67
CA GLY A 203 -17.59 -11.30 -50.37
C GLY A 203 -18.56 -12.08 -49.48
N SER A 204 -18.51 -11.90 -48.15
CA SER A 204 -19.55 -12.33 -47.21
C SER A 204 -20.74 -11.36 -47.14
N SER A 205 -21.86 -11.78 -46.57
CA SER A 205 -23.04 -10.93 -46.34
C SER A 205 -22.84 -9.84 -45.28
N SER A 206 -21.74 -9.90 -44.53
CA SER A 206 -21.28 -8.91 -43.55
C SER A 206 -19.76 -8.81 -43.59
N ASP A 207 -19.20 -7.69 -43.12
CA ASP A 207 -17.75 -7.48 -42.98
C ASP A 207 -17.22 -7.88 -41.58
N ILE A 208 -18.14 -8.22 -40.67
CA ILE A 208 -17.86 -8.65 -39.29
C ILE A 208 -18.60 -9.96 -39.00
N GLU A 209 -17.94 -10.85 -38.26
CA GLU A 209 -18.53 -11.95 -37.51
C GLU A 209 -18.56 -11.58 -36.02
N LEU A 210 -19.74 -11.70 -35.41
CA LEU A 210 -19.94 -11.49 -33.97
C LEU A 210 -19.92 -12.83 -33.25
N ASP A 211 -19.53 -12.81 -31.98
CA ASP A 211 -19.49 -14.00 -31.11
C ASP A 211 -18.56 -15.11 -31.63
N ALA A 212 -17.45 -14.72 -32.26
CA ALA A 212 -16.42 -15.65 -32.70
C ALA A 212 -15.70 -16.28 -31.49
N TYR A 213 -15.38 -17.58 -31.59
CA TYR A 213 -14.76 -18.33 -30.51
C TYR A 213 -13.78 -19.41 -30.98
N GLY A 214 -12.81 -19.72 -30.12
CA GLY A 214 -11.77 -20.72 -30.34
C GLY A 214 -10.39 -20.26 -29.87
N THR A 215 -9.53 -21.21 -29.53
CA THR A 215 -8.10 -20.96 -29.26
C THR A 215 -7.36 -20.36 -30.46
N SER A 216 -7.87 -20.57 -31.68
CA SER A 216 -7.37 -19.95 -32.91
C SER A 216 -7.61 -18.44 -32.99
N TYR A 217 -8.52 -17.89 -32.18
CA TYR A 217 -8.71 -16.45 -31.99
C TYR A 217 -8.01 -15.90 -30.73
N ALA A 218 -7.66 -16.77 -29.78
CA ALA A 218 -6.84 -16.40 -28.62
C ALA A 218 -5.35 -16.19 -29.01
N ALA A 219 -4.78 -17.11 -29.82
CA ALA A 219 -3.41 -17.02 -30.32
C ALA A 219 -3.05 -15.70 -31.04
N PRO A 220 -3.88 -15.13 -31.94
CA PRO A 220 -3.56 -13.88 -32.60
C PRO A 220 -3.55 -12.67 -31.65
N ILE A 221 -4.27 -12.70 -30.52
CA ILE A 221 -4.15 -11.65 -29.49
C ILE A 221 -2.72 -11.62 -28.95
N VAL A 222 -2.19 -12.78 -28.55
CA VAL A 222 -0.83 -12.91 -28.03
C VAL A 222 0.20 -12.55 -29.11
N SER A 223 -0.08 -12.87 -30.37
CA SER A 223 0.75 -12.47 -31.51
C SER A 223 0.83 -10.97 -31.71
N GLY A 224 -0.30 -10.26 -31.58
CA GLY A 224 -0.32 -8.80 -31.57
C GLY A 224 0.47 -8.23 -30.39
N VAL A 225 0.31 -8.79 -29.19
CA VAL A 225 1.05 -8.33 -28.00
C VAL A 225 2.56 -8.53 -28.15
N ALA A 226 3.01 -9.67 -28.68
CA ALA A 226 4.42 -9.90 -28.98
C ALA A 226 4.99 -8.86 -29.96
N ALA A 227 4.22 -8.53 -31.00
CA ALA A 227 4.60 -7.50 -31.96
C ALA A 227 4.66 -6.09 -31.34
N LEU A 228 3.73 -5.76 -30.42
CA LEU A 228 3.76 -4.51 -29.67
C LEU A 228 5.00 -4.41 -28.77
N ILE A 229 5.34 -5.47 -28.04
CA ILE A 229 6.53 -5.51 -27.18
C ILE A 229 7.80 -5.28 -28.00
N MET A 230 7.96 -6.01 -29.12
CA MET A 230 9.12 -5.85 -30.01
C MET A 230 9.17 -4.47 -30.67
N SER A 231 8.01 -3.88 -30.99
CA SER A 231 7.95 -2.52 -31.52
C SER A 231 8.28 -1.48 -30.46
N GLU A 232 7.87 -1.73 -29.22
CA GLU A 232 8.16 -0.86 -28.09
C GLU A 232 9.66 -0.89 -27.85
N ASN A 233 10.25 -2.07 -27.62
CA ASN A 233 11.67 -2.24 -27.34
C ASN A 233 12.35 -3.17 -28.37
N PRO A 234 12.93 -2.61 -29.45
CA PRO A 234 13.53 -3.38 -30.54
C PRO A 234 14.82 -4.13 -30.18
N SER A 235 15.43 -3.88 -29.02
CA SER A 235 16.64 -4.61 -28.59
C SER A 235 16.33 -5.96 -27.96
N LEU A 236 15.06 -6.24 -27.64
CA LEU A 236 14.65 -7.51 -27.06
C LEU A 236 14.69 -8.63 -28.11
N ASP A 237 15.33 -9.74 -27.77
CA ASP A 237 15.24 -10.95 -28.57
C ASP A 237 13.89 -11.67 -28.38
N PRO A 238 13.50 -12.56 -29.32
CA PRO A 238 12.23 -13.28 -29.25
C PRO A 238 11.99 -14.09 -27.95
N LEU A 239 13.03 -14.66 -27.34
CA LEU A 239 12.87 -15.40 -26.07
C LEU A 239 12.66 -14.46 -24.89
N GLN A 240 13.30 -13.28 -24.89
CA GLN A 240 13.01 -12.23 -23.91
C GLN A 240 11.56 -11.73 -24.03
N VAL A 241 11.05 -11.59 -25.25
CA VAL A 241 9.63 -11.24 -25.48
C VAL A 241 8.69 -12.31 -24.95
N LYS A 242 8.97 -13.59 -25.19
CA LYS A 242 8.21 -14.70 -24.58
C LYS A 242 8.25 -14.61 -23.05
N ALA A 243 9.42 -14.39 -22.46
CA ALA A 243 9.55 -14.28 -21.01
C ALA A 243 8.69 -13.15 -20.44
N ILE A 244 8.69 -11.96 -21.07
CA ILE A 244 7.84 -10.84 -20.65
C ILE A 244 6.36 -11.24 -20.72
N ILE A 245 5.90 -11.82 -21.83
CA ILE A 245 4.52 -12.27 -22.00
C ILE A 245 4.12 -13.23 -20.88
N MET A 246 4.94 -14.26 -20.65
CA MET A 246 4.67 -15.32 -19.68
C MET A 246 4.59 -14.82 -18.24
N ASN A 247 5.33 -13.76 -17.93
CA ASN A 247 5.46 -13.25 -16.57
C ASN A 247 4.66 -11.98 -16.30
N THR A 248 3.88 -11.51 -17.26
CA THR A 248 3.02 -10.34 -17.07
C THR A 248 1.54 -10.70 -17.13
N VAL A 249 1.21 -12.00 -17.10
CA VAL A 249 -0.16 -12.49 -17.08
C VAL A 249 -0.95 -12.08 -15.83
N ASP A 250 -2.27 -11.98 -15.97
CA ASP A 250 -3.21 -11.94 -14.87
C ASP A 250 -3.46 -13.37 -14.36
N ARG A 251 -2.91 -13.70 -13.18
CA ARG A 251 -3.09 -15.01 -12.54
C ARG A 251 -4.43 -15.09 -11.83
N SER A 252 -5.06 -16.25 -11.87
CA SER A 252 -6.27 -16.55 -11.10
C SER A 252 -6.37 -18.05 -10.83
N ASP A 253 -7.18 -18.43 -9.84
CA ASP A 253 -7.45 -19.83 -9.51
C ASP A 253 -8.02 -20.63 -10.70
N ALA A 254 -8.69 -19.95 -11.65
CA ALA A 254 -9.20 -20.57 -12.86
C ALA A 254 -8.10 -21.08 -13.80
N PHE A 255 -6.88 -20.52 -13.70
CA PHE A 255 -5.77 -20.80 -14.61
C PHE A 255 -4.61 -21.55 -13.94
N ILE A 256 -4.46 -21.42 -12.61
CA ILE A 256 -3.43 -22.12 -11.84
C ILE A 256 -3.62 -23.64 -11.99
N GLY A 257 -2.54 -24.33 -12.35
CA GLY A 257 -2.56 -25.78 -12.62
C GLY A 257 -3.19 -26.17 -13.97
N LYS A 258 -3.55 -25.19 -14.82
CA LYS A 258 -4.11 -25.40 -16.17
C LYS A 258 -3.21 -24.89 -17.30
N CYS A 259 -2.22 -24.08 -16.99
CA CYS A 259 -1.18 -23.64 -17.92
C CYS A 259 0.12 -23.35 -17.15
N VAL A 260 1.24 -23.20 -17.87
CA VAL A 260 2.57 -22.93 -17.31
C VAL A 260 2.59 -21.61 -16.53
N SER A 261 2.06 -20.53 -17.10
CA SER A 261 2.04 -19.20 -16.46
C SER A 261 1.01 -19.07 -15.33
N GLY A 262 0.03 -19.97 -15.30
CA GLY A 262 -1.13 -19.88 -14.40
C GLY A 262 -1.97 -18.62 -14.62
N GLY A 263 -1.99 -18.03 -15.82
CA GLY A 263 -2.67 -16.76 -16.07
C GLY A 263 -3.12 -16.47 -17.51
N ARG A 264 -3.86 -15.36 -17.64
CA ARG A 264 -4.34 -14.78 -18.91
C ARG A 264 -3.45 -13.60 -19.34
N ILE A 265 -3.22 -13.42 -20.65
CA ILE A 265 -2.43 -12.32 -21.20
C ILE A 265 -2.86 -10.92 -20.68
N ASN A 266 -1.89 -10.08 -20.30
CA ASN A 266 -2.13 -8.66 -20.00
C ASN A 266 -1.24 -7.77 -20.90
N ALA A 267 -1.82 -7.26 -21.98
CA ALA A 267 -1.08 -6.47 -22.97
C ALA A 267 -0.45 -5.20 -22.39
N TYR A 268 -1.16 -4.52 -21.49
CA TYR A 268 -0.67 -3.30 -20.86
C TYR A 268 0.59 -3.58 -20.03
N ARG A 269 0.54 -4.58 -19.14
CA ARG A 269 1.72 -4.94 -18.31
C ARG A 269 2.90 -5.35 -19.17
N ALA A 270 2.67 -6.19 -20.19
CA ALA A 270 3.73 -6.68 -21.05
C ALA A 270 4.44 -5.53 -21.81
N VAL A 271 3.67 -4.59 -22.38
CA VAL A 271 4.22 -3.42 -23.09
C VAL A 271 4.85 -2.42 -22.13
N TYR A 272 4.27 -2.20 -20.95
CA TYR A 272 4.85 -1.34 -19.92
C TYR A 272 6.23 -1.84 -19.50
N VAL A 273 6.37 -3.14 -19.24
CA VAL A 273 7.66 -3.75 -18.93
C VAL A 273 8.65 -3.57 -20.08
N ALA A 274 8.22 -3.80 -21.33
CA ALA A 274 9.07 -3.57 -22.49
C ALA A 274 9.58 -2.13 -22.58
N HIS A 275 8.71 -1.15 -22.32
CA HIS A 275 9.02 0.28 -22.30
C HIS A 275 10.04 0.63 -21.22
N ASP A 276 9.81 0.18 -19.98
CA ASP A 276 10.69 0.45 -18.83
C ASP A 276 12.10 -0.13 -19.03
N LEU A 277 12.21 -1.24 -19.76
CA LEU A 277 13.48 -1.89 -20.09
C LEU A 277 14.27 -1.19 -21.21
N LYS A 278 13.78 -0.11 -21.82
CA LYS A 278 14.51 0.61 -22.88
C LYS A 278 15.82 1.21 -22.39
N ASP A 279 15.82 1.73 -21.17
CA ASP A 279 16.94 2.46 -20.59
C ASP A 279 17.77 1.58 -19.63
N ASN A 280 17.25 0.40 -19.27
CA ASN A 280 17.85 -0.58 -18.34
C ASN A 280 17.76 -2.01 -18.89
N ALA A 281 18.25 -2.24 -20.11
CA ALA A 281 18.17 -3.54 -20.76
C ALA A 281 18.75 -4.64 -19.84
N PRO A 282 17.98 -5.68 -19.49
CA PRO A 282 18.49 -6.73 -18.62
C PRO A 282 19.56 -7.54 -19.36
N ASP A 283 20.56 -8.05 -18.63
CA ASP A 283 21.46 -9.04 -19.23
C ASP A 283 20.71 -10.34 -19.61
N THR A 284 21.38 -11.19 -20.38
CA THR A 284 20.86 -12.47 -20.89
C THR A 284 20.53 -13.49 -19.80
N GLU A 285 20.70 -13.17 -18.52
CA GLU A 285 20.37 -14.02 -17.36
C GLU A 285 19.19 -13.50 -16.52
N SER A 286 18.56 -12.40 -16.94
CA SER A 286 17.36 -11.86 -16.28
C SER A 286 16.21 -12.86 -16.26
N ARG A 287 15.63 -13.05 -15.07
CA ARG A 287 14.54 -13.98 -14.83
C ARG A 287 13.33 -13.20 -14.35
N TYR A 288 12.16 -13.56 -14.83
CA TYR A 288 10.91 -12.94 -14.41
C TYR A 288 10.13 -13.93 -13.52
N ASN A 289 9.29 -13.38 -12.64
CA ASN A 289 8.09 -14.05 -12.11
C ASN A 289 6.91 -13.08 -12.33
N SER A 290 5.67 -13.53 -12.11
CA SER A 290 4.40 -12.83 -12.36
C SER A 290 4.30 -11.40 -11.82
N ASN A 291 5.12 -11.04 -10.82
CA ASN A 291 5.08 -9.74 -10.14
C ASN A 291 6.44 -9.01 -10.08
N PHE A 292 7.55 -9.67 -10.40
CA PHE A 292 8.90 -9.12 -10.18
C PHE A 292 9.81 -9.36 -11.38
N LEU A 293 10.48 -8.29 -11.82
CA LEU A 293 11.68 -8.38 -12.64
C LEU A 293 12.87 -8.66 -11.72
N PHE A 294 13.64 -9.71 -12.02
CA PHE A 294 14.71 -10.19 -11.16
C PHE A 294 16.00 -10.44 -11.94
N HIS A 295 17.12 -10.02 -11.34
CA HIS A 295 18.45 -10.18 -11.90
C HIS A 295 19.20 -11.31 -11.19
N ALA A 296 19.30 -12.46 -11.86
CA ALA A 296 19.78 -13.70 -11.24
C ALA A 296 21.27 -13.70 -10.90
N SER A 297 22.11 -12.97 -11.63
CA SER A 297 23.54 -12.86 -11.35
C SER A 297 23.84 -12.06 -10.08
N THR A 298 22.91 -11.19 -9.66
CA THR A 298 23.07 -10.31 -8.48
C THR A 298 22.11 -10.62 -7.34
N ASN A 299 21.18 -11.56 -7.55
CA ASN A 299 20.10 -11.95 -6.63
C ASN A 299 19.20 -10.77 -6.24
N THR A 300 18.84 -9.92 -7.22
CA THR A 300 18.20 -8.62 -6.98
C THR A 300 16.84 -8.50 -7.65
N ILE A 301 15.81 -8.05 -6.93
CA ILE A 301 14.56 -7.55 -7.53
C ILE A 301 14.84 -6.18 -8.12
N VAL A 302 14.71 -6.09 -9.44
CA VAL A 302 14.91 -4.86 -10.22
C VAL A 302 13.65 -4.00 -10.22
N LYS A 303 12.48 -4.64 -10.36
CA LYS A 303 11.21 -3.92 -10.49
C LYS A 303 10.03 -4.76 -10.02
N TYR A 304 9.10 -4.13 -9.31
CA TYR A 304 7.75 -4.68 -9.10
C TYR A 304 6.83 -4.26 -10.24
N VAL A 305 6.20 -5.25 -10.87
CA VAL A 305 5.33 -5.09 -12.04
C VAL A 305 3.91 -5.62 -11.78
N GLY A 306 3.63 -6.07 -10.55
CA GLY A 306 2.30 -6.48 -10.13
C GLY A 306 1.35 -5.29 -9.90
N ILE A 307 0.06 -5.58 -9.77
CA ILE A 307 -0.98 -4.59 -9.46
C ILE A 307 -1.70 -4.88 -8.13
N HIS A 308 -1.17 -5.83 -7.36
CA HIS A 308 -1.78 -6.24 -6.10
C HIS A 308 -1.36 -5.30 -4.98
N GLY A 309 -2.31 -4.97 -4.10
CA GLY A 309 -2.03 -4.17 -2.91
C GLY A 309 -1.10 -4.85 -1.91
N THR A 310 -0.88 -6.15 -2.02
CA THR A 310 -0.10 -6.94 -1.06
C THR A 310 0.85 -7.89 -1.80
N PRO A 311 2.01 -7.42 -2.29
CA PRO A 311 2.97 -8.28 -2.96
C PRO A 311 3.48 -9.38 -2.02
N ASP A 312 3.36 -10.65 -2.45
CA ASP A 312 4.03 -11.76 -1.78
C ASP A 312 5.50 -11.79 -2.21
N MET A 313 6.42 -11.50 -1.29
CA MET A 313 7.85 -11.39 -1.57
C MET A 313 8.50 -12.77 -1.65
N PRO A 314 8.97 -13.22 -2.83
CA PRO A 314 9.51 -14.56 -2.99
C PRO A 314 10.85 -14.72 -2.27
N SER A 315 11.06 -15.86 -1.61
CA SER A 315 12.37 -16.24 -1.06
C SER A 315 13.36 -16.63 -2.18
N GLU A 316 12.84 -17.15 -3.29
CA GLU A 316 13.59 -17.53 -4.49
C GLU A 316 12.77 -17.31 -5.76
N ILE A 317 13.44 -17.04 -6.87
CA ILE A 317 12.85 -16.96 -8.21
C ILE A 317 13.61 -17.93 -9.11
N ASN A 318 12.92 -18.97 -9.60
CA ASN A 318 13.50 -20.03 -10.44
C ASN A 318 14.76 -20.65 -9.81
N GLU A 319 14.64 -21.10 -8.56
CA GLU A 319 15.71 -21.72 -7.76
C GLU A 319 16.91 -20.79 -7.45
N VAL A 320 16.77 -19.49 -7.71
CA VAL A 320 17.78 -18.48 -7.36
C VAL A 320 17.27 -17.66 -6.18
N PRO A 321 18.04 -17.56 -5.07
CA PRO A 321 17.60 -16.82 -3.90
C PRO A 321 17.45 -15.33 -4.20
N VAL A 322 16.43 -14.72 -3.61
CA VAL A 322 16.26 -13.26 -3.64
C VAL A 322 16.94 -12.66 -2.42
N THR A 323 17.87 -11.73 -2.63
CA THR A 323 18.68 -11.19 -1.52
C THR A 323 18.70 -9.66 -1.44
N LYS A 324 18.21 -8.96 -2.47
CA LYS A 324 18.25 -7.50 -2.57
C LYS A 324 17.03 -6.96 -3.32
N ILE A 325 16.68 -5.72 -3.01
CA ILE A 325 15.79 -4.88 -3.81
C ILE A 325 16.63 -3.74 -4.38
N GLU A 326 16.52 -3.51 -5.69
CA GLU A 326 17.28 -2.49 -6.40
C GLU A 326 16.75 -1.07 -6.15
N GLU A 327 17.55 -0.09 -6.55
CA GLU A 327 17.14 1.30 -6.65
C GLU A 327 15.84 1.43 -7.44
N ARG A 328 14.87 2.18 -6.89
CA ARG A 328 13.57 2.48 -7.53
C ARG A 328 12.70 1.28 -7.93
N ALA A 329 12.92 0.09 -7.38
CA ALA A 329 12.18 -1.12 -7.75
C ALA A 329 10.65 -1.00 -7.60
N PHE A 330 10.17 -0.22 -6.63
CA PHE A 330 8.75 0.09 -6.37
C PHE A 330 8.46 1.60 -6.47
N TYR A 331 9.38 2.40 -7.03
CA TYR A 331 9.25 3.86 -7.09
C TYR A 331 7.89 4.33 -7.65
N LYS A 332 7.24 5.23 -6.91
CA LYS A 332 5.89 5.78 -7.22
C LYS A 332 4.80 4.72 -7.37
N ASN A 333 4.94 3.56 -6.73
CA ASN A 333 3.88 2.56 -6.80
C ASN A 333 2.69 2.97 -5.92
N THR A 334 1.59 3.36 -6.58
CA THR A 334 0.36 3.79 -5.91
C THR A 334 -0.66 2.66 -5.72
N PHE A 335 -0.24 1.40 -5.90
CA PHE A 335 -1.10 0.22 -5.76
C PHE A 335 -0.82 -0.56 -4.48
N ILE A 336 0.46 -0.73 -4.13
CA ILE A 336 0.86 -1.45 -2.93
C ILE A 336 0.36 -0.73 -1.68
N ARG A 337 -0.26 -1.49 -0.79
CA ARG A 337 -0.80 -1.10 0.51
C ARG A 337 -0.07 -1.77 1.66
N GLN A 338 0.37 -3.01 1.46
CA GLN A 338 1.19 -3.71 2.44
C GLN A 338 2.34 -4.41 1.74
N ILE A 339 3.52 -4.45 2.36
CA ILE A 339 4.61 -5.30 1.92
C ILE A 339 5.39 -5.89 3.09
N ASP A 340 5.59 -7.22 3.04
CA ASP A 340 6.40 -7.96 4.02
C ASP A 340 7.72 -8.35 3.35
N ILE A 341 8.80 -7.65 3.68
CA ILE A 341 10.14 -7.87 3.14
C ILE A 341 10.86 -8.88 4.04
N PRO A 342 11.13 -10.12 3.59
CA PRO A 342 11.67 -11.17 4.44
C PRO A 342 13.17 -10.99 4.71
N SER A 343 13.69 -11.68 5.74
CA SER A 343 15.06 -11.50 6.24
C SER A 343 16.17 -11.98 5.31
N ASN A 344 15.86 -12.80 4.31
CA ASN A 344 16.80 -13.15 3.25
C ASN A 344 17.14 -11.96 2.34
N ILE A 345 16.26 -10.95 2.27
CA ILE A 345 16.54 -9.70 1.56
C ILE A 345 17.41 -8.84 2.46
N THR A 346 18.71 -8.82 2.23
CA THR A 346 19.71 -8.12 3.05
C THR A 346 19.71 -6.60 2.85
N ARG A 347 19.24 -6.10 1.70
CA ARG A 347 19.31 -4.67 1.35
C ARG A 347 18.09 -4.19 0.57
N ILE A 348 17.55 -3.06 1.00
CA ILE A 348 16.59 -2.23 0.26
C ILE A 348 17.37 -1.08 -0.38
N GLY A 349 17.30 -0.97 -1.71
CA GLY A 349 18.04 0.03 -2.49
C GLY A 349 17.53 1.46 -2.32
N GLU A 350 18.33 2.42 -2.80
CA GLU A 350 17.99 3.84 -2.81
C GLU A 350 16.64 4.11 -3.51
N GLU A 351 15.80 4.94 -2.91
CA GLU A 351 14.46 5.27 -3.44
C GLU A 351 13.55 4.07 -3.77
N ALA A 352 13.83 2.86 -3.27
CA ALA A 352 13.15 1.64 -3.68
C ALA A 352 11.62 1.75 -3.60
N PHE A 353 11.09 2.38 -2.56
CA PHE A 353 9.66 2.62 -2.30
C PHE A 353 9.31 4.12 -2.25
N ARG A 354 10.16 4.99 -2.79
CA ARG A 354 9.90 6.44 -2.73
C ARG A 354 8.57 6.78 -3.41
N GLN A 355 7.76 7.59 -2.73
CA GLN A 355 6.42 8.02 -3.15
C GLN A 355 5.44 6.87 -3.40
N CYS A 356 5.56 5.75 -2.69
CA CYS A 356 4.52 4.72 -2.64
C CYS A 356 3.34 5.22 -1.77
N THR A 357 2.58 6.20 -2.28
CA THR A 357 1.58 6.95 -1.50
C THR A 357 0.38 6.14 -1.02
N ALA A 358 0.21 4.90 -1.51
CA ALA A 358 -0.83 3.98 -1.06
C ALA A 358 -0.33 2.98 0.00
N LEU A 359 0.98 2.94 0.29
CA LEU A 359 1.58 1.98 1.21
C LEU A 359 1.19 2.33 2.65
N GLU A 360 0.38 1.48 3.28
CA GLU A 360 -0.17 1.60 4.63
C GLU A 360 0.69 0.85 5.66
N THR A 361 1.26 -0.30 5.29
CA THR A 361 2.00 -1.19 6.21
C THR A 361 3.28 -1.74 5.58
N VAL A 362 4.39 -1.72 6.34
CA VAL A 362 5.63 -2.39 5.93
C VAL A 362 6.27 -3.18 7.07
N THR A 363 6.65 -4.43 6.78
CA THR A 363 7.53 -5.22 7.64
C THR A 363 8.90 -5.34 6.95
N VAL A 364 9.95 -4.84 7.60
CA VAL A 364 11.32 -4.84 7.07
C VAL A 364 12.18 -5.88 7.78
N GLY A 365 12.33 -7.04 7.14
CA GLY A 365 13.28 -8.10 7.50
C GLY A 365 14.74 -7.79 7.15
N SER A 366 14.99 -6.75 6.33
CA SER A 366 16.30 -6.45 5.77
C SER A 366 17.32 -5.91 6.77
N SER A 367 18.60 -6.16 6.49
CA SER A 367 19.71 -5.67 7.30
C SER A 367 20.07 -4.21 7.02
N ILE A 368 19.79 -3.69 5.82
CA ILE A 368 20.12 -2.30 5.44
C ILE A 368 18.98 -1.67 4.65
N ILE A 369 18.58 -0.47 5.05
CA ILE A 369 17.70 0.43 4.30
C ILE A 369 18.55 1.58 3.76
N GLN A 370 18.60 1.77 2.44
CA GLN A 370 19.38 2.86 1.82
C GLN A 370 18.63 4.21 1.79
N ASP A 371 19.31 5.22 1.27
CA ASP A 371 18.86 6.60 1.23
C ASP A 371 17.51 6.72 0.51
N ARG A 372 16.62 7.56 1.07
CA ARG A 372 15.30 7.89 0.52
C ARG A 372 14.42 6.68 0.23
N ALA A 373 14.70 5.51 0.78
CA ALA A 373 14.06 4.25 0.42
C ALA A 373 12.53 4.28 0.52
N PHE A 374 11.96 4.93 1.54
CA PHE A 374 10.53 5.09 1.78
C PHE A 374 10.10 6.56 1.80
N LEU A 375 10.89 7.46 1.21
CA LEU A 375 10.60 8.91 1.24
C LEU A 375 9.22 9.21 0.63
N GLY A 376 8.38 9.96 1.35
CA GLY A 376 7.06 10.39 0.89
C GLY A 376 6.02 9.26 0.81
N CYS A 377 6.18 8.20 1.61
CA CYS A 377 5.13 7.19 1.82
C CYS A 377 4.07 7.73 2.78
N ASN A 378 3.30 8.73 2.34
CA ASN A 378 2.42 9.52 3.21
C ASN A 378 1.24 8.76 3.83
N SER A 379 0.93 7.54 3.38
CA SER A 379 -0.12 6.70 3.99
C SER A 379 0.45 5.65 4.95
N LEU A 380 1.77 5.63 5.16
CA LEU A 380 2.44 4.56 5.90
C LEU A 380 2.16 4.70 7.40
N GLU A 381 1.21 3.93 7.93
CA GLU A 381 0.78 3.96 9.33
C GLU A 381 1.60 3.01 10.21
N ASN A 382 1.94 1.83 9.68
CA ASN A 382 2.53 0.74 10.46
C ASN A 382 3.89 0.31 9.89
N VAL A 383 4.96 0.48 10.67
CA VAL A 383 6.32 0.07 10.29
C VAL A 383 6.92 -0.88 11.33
N THR A 384 7.25 -2.09 10.91
CA THR A 384 7.96 -3.07 11.75
C THR A 384 9.38 -3.26 11.24
N LEU A 385 10.39 -2.91 12.04
CA LEU A 385 11.81 -3.11 11.71
C LEU A 385 12.35 -4.37 12.39
N SER A 386 13.09 -5.20 11.64
CA SER A 386 13.66 -6.43 12.20
C SER A 386 14.84 -6.18 13.13
N ASN A 387 15.07 -7.10 14.08
CA ASN A 387 16.26 -7.10 14.94
C ASN A 387 17.58 -7.36 14.19
N ASN A 388 17.56 -7.54 12.87
CA ASN A 388 18.77 -7.68 12.05
C ASN A 388 19.18 -6.37 11.34
N LEU A 389 18.38 -5.31 11.48
CA LEU A 389 18.65 -4.02 10.82
C LEU A 389 19.85 -3.32 11.46
N VAL A 390 20.89 -3.09 10.67
CA VAL A 390 22.14 -2.45 11.12
C VAL A 390 22.31 -1.01 10.62
N GLY A 391 21.59 -0.60 9.58
CA GLY A 391 21.71 0.75 9.02
C GLY A 391 20.47 1.27 8.31
N ILE A 392 20.20 2.57 8.50
CA ILE A 392 19.15 3.33 7.83
C ILE A 392 19.80 4.54 7.15
N GLY A 393 19.52 4.74 5.85
CA GLY A 393 20.11 5.80 5.03
C GLY A 393 19.50 7.19 5.24
N GLU A 394 20.10 8.18 4.59
CA GLU A 394 19.67 9.58 4.60
C GLU A 394 18.22 9.69 4.08
N MET A 395 17.36 10.43 4.80
CA MET A 395 15.95 10.67 4.46
C MET A 395 15.12 9.38 4.19
N ALA A 396 15.54 8.22 4.70
CA ALA A 396 14.94 6.94 4.34
C ALA A 396 13.43 6.85 4.62
N PHE A 397 12.95 7.46 5.69
CA PHE A 397 11.54 7.56 6.07
C PHE A 397 11.09 9.02 6.21
N TRP A 398 11.65 9.94 5.41
CA TRP A 398 11.22 11.33 5.39
C TRP A 398 9.78 11.47 4.88
N ASP A 399 8.95 12.29 5.54
CA ASP A 399 7.55 12.58 5.17
C ASP A 399 6.67 11.31 5.10
N CYS A 400 6.73 10.52 6.16
CA CYS A 400 5.92 9.31 6.39
C CYS A 400 4.96 9.53 7.56
N ASN A 401 3.77 8.93 7.51
CA ASN A 401 2.67 9.21 8.45
C ASN A 401 2.48 8.12 9.53
N TYR A 402 3.54 7.42 9.92
CA TYR A 402 3.44 6.37 10.95
C TYR A 402 3.16 7.01 12.30
N GLU A 403 2.50 6.35 13.26
CA GLU A 403 2.29 6.95 14.59
C GLU A 403 3.58 6.95 15.42
N TYR A 404 4.26 5.80 15.41
CA TYR A 404 5.58 5.58 15.98
C TYR A 404 6.34 4.51 15.19
N ILE A 405 7.67 4.55 15.22
CA ILE A 405 8.53 3.49 14.68
C ILE A 405 9.59 3.07 15.70
N SER A 406 9.82 1.78 15.88
CA SER A 406 10.86 1.27 16.79
C SER A 406 12.09 0.86 16.03
N VAL A 407 13.23 1.43 16.40
CA VAL A 407 14.52 0.95 15.90
C VAL A 407 15.03 -0.20 16.78
N PRO A 408 15.73 -1.19 16.21
CA PRO A 408 16.30 -2.30 16.98
C PRO A 408 17.63 -1.92 17.64
N ASN A 409 18.01 -2.65 18.69
CA ASN A 409 19.30 -2.48 19.39
C ASN A 409 20.52 -2.74 18.49
N THR A 410 20.32 -3.44 17.38
CA THR A 410 21.36 -3.78 16.39
C THR A 410 21.65 -2.65 15.41
N LEU A 411 20.86 -1.59 15.43
CA LEU A 411 21.05 -0.43 14.56
C LEU A 411 22.31 0.35 15.00
N VAL A 412 23.29 0.43 14.11
CA VAL A 412 24.59 1.11 14.37
C VAL A 412 24.77 2.41 13.58
N ALA A 413 23.95 2.65 12.55
CA ALA A 413 24.07 3.82 11.69
C ALA A 413 22.71 4.35 11.23
N ILE A 414 22.56 5.68 11.27
CA ILE A 414 21.38 6.41 10.80
C ILE A 414 21.87 7.61 9.99
N GLY A 415 21.37 7.73 8.77
CA GLY A 415 21.65 8.85 7.89
C GLY A 415 20.88 10.10 8.28
N ASP A 416 21.37 11.24 7.81
CA ASP A 416 20.78 12.55 8.08
C ASP A 416 19.29 12.57 7.70
N ASP A 417 18.47 13.17 8.57
CA ASP A 417 17.03 13.37 8.37
C ASP A 417 16.24 12.10 8.05
N ALA A 418 16.76 10.91 8.41
CA ALA A 418 16.13 9.62 8.12
C ALA A 418 14.67 9.51 8.55
N PHE A 419 14.25 10.26 9.58
CA PHE A 419 12.90 10.28 10.13
C PHE A 419 12.32 11.71 10.20
N ALA A 420 12.89 12.67 9.47
CA ALA A 420 12.41 14.05 9.49
C ALA A 420 11.04 14.19 8.81
N LEU A 421 10.24 15.16 9.26
CA LEU A 421 8.86 15.36 8.82
C LEU A 421 7.95 14.12 8.99
N SER A 422 8.36 13.20 9.87
CA SER A 422 7.62 11.99 10.23
C SER A 422 7.39 11.96 11.74
N SER A 423 6.55 11.04 12.23
CA SER A 423 6.15 11.04 13.66
C SER A 423 7.19 10.42 14.60
N HIS A 424 6.76 10.08 15.82
CA HIS A 424 7.57 9.63 16.96
C HIS A 424 8.49 8.43 16.66
N LEU A 425 9.69 8.45 17.23
CA LEU A 425 10.67 7.36 17.10
C LEU A 425 10.89 6.69 18.45
N ILE A 426 11.04 5.37 18.48
CA ILE A 426 11.29 4.59 19.68
C ILE A 426 12.69 3.95 19.57
N VAL A 427 13.63 4.38 20.41
CA VAL A 427 15.04 4.00 20.45
C VAL A 427 15.36 3.29 21.77
N PRO A 428 15.77 2.01 21.76
CA PRO A 428 16.06 1.29 22.99
C PRO A 428 17.30 1.79 23.76
N GLU A 429 17.33 1.56 25.07
CA GLU A 429 18.47 1.87 25.92
C GLU A 429 19.70 1.01 25.57
N GLY A 430 20.90 1.62 25.58
CA GLY A 430 22.13 0.99 25.15
C GLY A 430 22.32 0.90 23.64
N SER A 431 21.43 1.50 22.83
CA SER A 431 21.63 1.61 21.38
C SER A 431 22.79 2.58 21.06
N ASP A 432 23.69 2.19 20.16
CA ASP A 432 24.84 3.01 19.74
C ASP A 432 24.41 4.33 19.06
N VAL A 433 23.16 4.42 18.58
CA VAL A 433 22.63 5.58 17.85
C VAL A 433 21.95 6.64 18.73
N GLN A 434 21.92 6.48 20.06
CA GLN A 434 21.33 7.47 20.96
C GLN A 434 21.98 8.86 20.84
N ASN A 435 23.31 8.90 20.71
CA ASN A 435 24.05 10.15 20.55
C ASN A 435 23.67 10.87 19.25
N TYR A 436 23.32 10.12 18.20
CA TYR A 436 22.87 10.70 16.94
C TYR A 436 21.56 11.46 17.14
N PHE A 437 20.55 10.85 17.77
CA PHE A 437 19.28 11.52 18.02
C PHE A 437 19.41 12.73 18.94
N ALA A 438 20.18 12.60 20.02
CA ALA A 438 20.46 13.73 20.91
C ALA A 438 21.14 14.89 20.15
N SER A 439 22.05 14.60 19.21
CA SER A 439 22.73 15.63 18.41
C SER A 439 21.84 16.35 17.40
N LYS A 440 20.70 15.75 17.04
CA LYS A 440 19.72 16.31 16.10
C LYS A 440 18.57 17.06 16.80
N GLY A 441 18.62 17.17 18.12
CA GLY A 441 17.64 17.93 18.90
C GLY A 441 16.36 17.16 19.26
N TYR A 442 16.26 15.86 18.98
CA TYR A 442 15.06 15.08 19.32
C TYR A 442 14.81 15.05 20.85
N SER A 443 13.58 15.38 21.28
CA SER A 443 13.15 15.42 22.70
C SER A 443 12.79 14.03 23.22
N MET A 444 13.14 13.69 24.47
CA MET A 444 13.26 12.31 24.96
C MET A 444 12.22 11.90 26.03
N LEU A 445 11.23 11.08 25.67
CA LEU A 445 10.39 10.31 26.59
C LEU A 445 11.07 8.98 26.93
N LEU A 446 10.98 8.45 28.16
CA LEU A 446 11.67 7.20 28.56
C LEU A 446 10.66 6.15 29.07
N ILE A 447 10.50 5.05 28.35
CA ILE A 447 9.70 3.87 28.71
C ILE A 447 10.57 2.93 29.57
N THR A 448 10.32 2.82 30.87
CA THR A 448 10.98 1.80 31.71
C THR A 448 10.02 0.76 32.25
N GLY A 449 10.50 -0.46 32.48
CA GLY A 449 9.90 -1.43 33.39
C GLY A 449 10.73 -1.53 34.67
N GLY A 450 10.41 -0.69 35.66
CA GLY A 450 10.91 -0.81 37.04
C GLY A 450 12.22 -0.09 37.37
N SER A 451 12.27 0.47 38.57
CA SER A 451 13.44 1.15 39.14
C SER A 451 14.42 0.14 39.76
N VAL A 452 15.68 0.16 39.33
CA VAL A 452 16.82 -0.26 40.17
C VAL A 452 17.83 0.88 40.17
N SER A 453 18.34 1.20 41.34
CA SER A 453 19.27 2.29 41.62
C SER A 453 20.39 2.46 40.58
N GLY A 454 20.28 3.51 39.76
CA GLY A 454 21.43 4.17 39.12
C GLY A 454 21.56 4.03 37.61
N TYR A 455 20.88 3.10 36.95
CA TYR A 455 20.80 3.00 35.49
C TYR A 455 19.43 2.41 35.13
N HIS A 456 18.71 3.06 34.22
CA HIS A 456 17.48 2.52 33.69
C HIS A 456 17.82 1.41 32.68
N ASN A 457 16.86 0.56 32.36
CA ASN A 457 16.95 -0.40 31.28
C ASN A 457 15.63 -0.22 30.53
N GLY A 458 15.57 0.79 29.66
CA GLY A 458 14.34 1.32 29.10
C GLY A 458 14.37 1.49 27.58
N THR A 459 13.28 1.99 27.03
CA THR A 459 13.13 2.33 25.62
C THR A 459 12.82 3.82 25.55
N PHE A 460 13.65 4.61 24.88
CA PHE A 460 13.42 6.04 24.71
C PHE A 460 12.45 6.28 23.56
N VAL A 461 11.47 7.17 23.71
CA VAL A 461 10.69 7.72 22.60
C VAL A 461 11.23 9.11 22.32
N TYR A 462 11.80 9.30 21.14
CA TYR A 462 12.27 10.57 20.64
C TYR A 462 11.15 11.25 19.81
N VAL A 463 10.87 12.52 20.11
CA VAL A 463 9.92 13.35 19.38
C VAL A 463 10.72 14.41 18.61
N ASP A 464 10.41 14.59 17.32
CA ASP A 464 10.97 15.67 16.52
C ASP A 464 10.39 17.01 17.02
N PRO A 465 11.21 17.96 17.55
CA PRO A 465 10.71 19.24 18.05
C PRO A 465 10.23 20.15 16.92
N ASP A 466 10.83 20.03 15.73
CA ASP A 466 10.47 20.84 14.56
C ASP A 466 9.21 20.31 13.86
N ASN A 467 8.84 19.06 14.15
CA ASN A 467 7.61 18.45 13.65
C ASN A 467 7.07 17.36 14.61
N PRO A 468 6.46 17.70 15.76
CA PRO A 468 5.86 16.73 16.69
C PRO A 468 4.63 15.96 16.10
N GLY A 469 4.47 15.94 14.78
CA GLY A 469 3.18 15.99 14.12
C GLY A 469 2.54 17.35 14.35
N GLY A 470 1.65 17.83 13.48
CA GLY A 470 0.81 19.01 13.76
C GLY A 470 -0.22 18.76 14.87
N LEU A 471 0.17 18.07 15.95
CA LEU A 471 -0.66 17.59 17.03
C LEU A 471 -0.64 18.60 18.18
N LYS A 472 -1.75 19.31 18.31
CA LYS A 472 -2.06 20.13 19.48
C LYS A 472 -2.26 19.28 20.74
N ASN A 473 -2.59 18.00 20.58
CA ASN A 473 -2.97 17.12 21.69
C ASN A 473 -2.13 15.84 21.66
N ILE A 474 -1.38 15.58 22.73
CA ILE A 474 -0.57 14.36 22.90
C ILE A 474 -1.28 13.41 23.84
N ASN A 475 -1.49 12.17 23.39
CA ASN A 475 -2.02 11.07 24.20
C ASN A 475 -0.94 9.99 24.37
N ILE A 476 -0.33 9.89 25.55
CA ILE A 476 0.66 8.85 25.81
C ILE A 476 -0.09 7.52 26.08
N PRO A 477 0.22 6.41 25.37
CA PRO A 477 -0.50 5.15 25.54
C PRO A 477 -0.17 4.44 26.87
N GLU A 478 -1.09 3.63 27.39
CA GLU A 478 -0.90 2.88 28.65
C GLU A 478 0.24 1.83 28.57
N SER A 479 0.54 1.32 27.38
CA SER A 479 1.63 0.34 27.20
C SER A 479 2.20 0.37 25.79
N TYR A 480 3.42 -0.13 25.67
CA TYR A 480 4.14 -0.33 24.42
C TYR A 480 4.61 -1.79 24.31
N LEU A 481 4.19 -2.51 23.25
CA LEU A 481 4.45 -3.94 23.06
C LEU A 481 4.12 -4.79 24.30
N GLY A 482 3.03 -4.45 24.99
CA GLY A 482 2.59 -5.12 26.22
C GLY A 482 3.39 -4.74 27.48
N THR A 483 4.36 -3.83 27.38
CA THR A 483 5.10 -3.28 28.51
C THR A 483 4.50 -1.93 28.93
N PRO A 484 4.06 -1.75 30.19
CA PRO A 484 3.49 -0.48 30.66
C PRO A 484 4.45 0.70 30.52
N ILE A 485 3.94 1.88 30.17
CA ILE A 485 4.73 3.12 30.18
C ILE A 485 4.76 3.66 31.61
N THR A 486 5.88 3.51 32.33
CA THR A 486 5.93 3.85 33.76
C THR A 486 6.64 5.16 34.10
N TYR A 487 7.23 5.85 33.12
CA TYR A 487 8.04 7.05 33.35
C TYR A 487 7.94 8.04 32.19
N ILE A 488 8.07 9.33 32.48
CA ILE A 488 8.32 10.39 31.49
C ILE A 488 9.73 10.93 31.72
N GLY A 489 10.54 10.97 30.66
CA GLY A 489 11.94 11.41 30.68
C GLY A 489 12.13 12.84 31.15
N SER A 490 13.35 13.16 31.59
CA SER A 490 13.74 14.57 31.74
C SER A 490 13.85 15.20 30.35
N HIS A 491 13.38 16.44 30.18
CA HIS A 491 13.36 17.15 28.89
C HIS A 491 12.50 16.51 27.79
N ALA A 492 11.50 15.68 28.15
CA ALA A 492 10.74 14.88 27.18
C ALA A 492 9.98 15.67 26.12
N PHE A 493 9.47 16.84 26.49
CA PHE A 493 8.73 17.76 25.64
C PHE A 493 9.28 19.19 25.79
N GLU A 494 10.57 19.35 26.09
CA GLU A 494 11.15 20.70 26.19
C GLU A 494 11.03 21.44 24.84
N ASP A 495 10.66 22.72 24.91
CA ASP A 495 10.46 23.67 23.80
C ASP A 495 9.43 23.18 22.74
N ALA A 496 8.54 22.26 23.12
CA ALA A 496 7.49 21.73 22.24
C ALA A 496 6.31 22.70 22.10
N ASP A 497 6.54 23.82 21.42
CA ASP A 497 5.60 24.95 21.31
C ASP A 497 4.29 24.64 20.60
N ASN A 498 4.18 23.54 19.85
CA ASN A 498 2.95 23.20 19.13
C ASN A 498 1.89 22.51 20.00
N ILE A 499 2.26 22.04 21.20
CA ILE A 499 1.39 21.23 22.06
C ILE A 499 0.49 22.14 22.91
N GLU A 500 -0.82 21.89 22.88
CA GLU A 500 -1.83 22.54 23.72
C GLU A 500 -2.30 21.65 24.89
N MET A 501 -2.25 20.32 24.75
CA MET A 501 -2.71 19.35 25.77
C MET A 501 -1.82 18.11 25.80
N ILE A 502 -1.53 17.60 27.01
CA ILE A 502 -0.85 16.31 27.21
C ILE A 502 -1.62 15.44 28.22
N ASN A 503 -2.04 14.25 27.77
CA ASN A 503 -2.70 13.25 28.58
C ASN A 503 -1.71 12.15 28.99
N ILE A 504 -1.45 12.07 30.30
CA ILE A 504 -0.52 11.10 30.90
C ILE A 504 -1.32 9.87 31.41
N PRO A 505 -0.96 8.65 30.99
CA PRO A 505 -1.69 7.43 31.33
C PRO A 505 -1.45 6.99 32.78
N THR A 506 -2.37 6.19 33.31
CA THR A 506 -2.35 5.74 34.72
C THR A 506 -1.21 4.78 35.05
N THR A 507 -0.54 4.24 34.04
CA THR A 507 0.68 3.44 34.17
C THR A 507 1.92 4.26 34.53
N VAL A 508 1.94 5.57 34.27
CA VAL A 508 3.09 6.44 34.57
C VAL A 508 3.19 6.67 36.08
N THR A 509 4.37 6.37 36.62
CA THR A 509 4.68 6.48 38.06
C THR A 509 5.64 7.63 38.38
N SER A 510 6.38 8.12 37.38
CA SER A 510 7.35 9.19 37.59
C SER A 510 7.51 10.13 36.39
N ILE A 511 7.82 11.41 36.65
CA ILE A 511 8.05 12.46 35.64
C ILE A 511 9.41 13.11 35.88
N GLY A 512 10.21 13.20 34.82
CA GLY A 512 11.56 13.75 34.82
C GLY A 512 11.63 15.27 34.93
N TYR A 513 12.86 15.76 35.11
CA TYR A 513 13.18 17.18 35.24
C TYR A 513 12.89 17.92 33.93
N ARG A 514 12.25 19.09 33.97
CA ARG A 514 11.93 19.91 32.78
C ARG A 514 11.19 19.17 31.67
N ALA A 515 10.38 18.16 32.02
CA ALA A 515 9.68 17.35 31.02
C ALA A 515 8.80 18.17 30.07
N PHE A 516 8.29 19.35 30.47
CA PHE A 516 7.43 20.22 29.66
C PHE A 516 7.90 21.70 29.71
N ARG A 517 9.21 21.92 29.80
CA ARG A 517 9.77 23.29 29.83
C ARG A 517 9.57 23.97 28.47
N GLY A 518 9.21 25.25 28.44
CA GLY A 518 9.12 26.03 27.20
C GLY A 518 8.03 25.53 26.24
N CYS A 519 7.00 24.85 26.73
CA CYS A 519 5.82 24.54 25.92
C CYS A 519 4.86 25.74 25.95
N ASP A 520 5.11 26.78 25.17
CA ASP A 520 4.43 28.07 25.32
C ASP A 520 2.91 28.01 25.09
N ASN A 521 2.44 27.08 24.23
CA ASN A 521 1.02 26.89 23.94
C ASN A 521 0.34 25.84 24.83
N LEU A 522 1.05 25.19 25.76
CA LEU A 522 0.50 24.14 26.61
C LEU A 522 -0.51 24.73 27.59
N LYS A 523 -1.77 24.33 27.48
CA LYS A 523 -2.89 24.82 28.29
C LYS A 523 -3.18 23.90 29.46
N THR A 524 -3.10 22.60 29.25
CA THR A 524 -3.45 21.59 30.27
C THR A 524 -2.44 20.45 30.35
N VAL A 525 -2.12 20.06 31.57
CA VAL A 525 -1.34 18.86 31.89
C VAL A 525 -2.09 18.04 32.93
N VAL A 526 -2.61 16.87 32.53
CA VAL A 526 -3.31 15.97 33.43
C VAL A 526 -2.32 14.99 34.04
N ILE A 527 -2.07 15.11 35.35
CA ILE A 527 -1.14 14.23 36.07
C ILE A 527 -1.93 13.22 36.91
N PRO A 528 -1.91 11.92 36.55
CA PRO A 528 -2.70 10.91 37.23
C PRO A 528 -2.17 10.62 38.65
N PRO A 529 -3.03 10.06 39.54
CA PRO A 529 -2.65 9.69 40.92
C PRO A 529 -1.47 8.73 41.01
N SER A 530 -1.23 7.95 39.95
CA SER A 530 -0.13 6.98 39.83
C SER A 530 1.25 7.64 39.87
N VAL A 531 1.36 8.93 39.53
CA VAL A 531 2.62 9.68 39.57
C VAL A 531 3.02 9.95 41.02
N THR A 532 3.98 9.16 41.50
CA THR A 532 4.50 9.17 42.87
C THR A 532 5.88 9.83 42.98
N SER A 533 6.53 10.17 41.86
CA SER A 533 7.76 10.94 41.85
C SER A 533 7.81 11.95 40.70
N ILE A 534 8.13 13.20 41.03
CA ILE A 534 8.49 14.23 40.06
C ILE A 534 9.90 14.70 40.40
N SER A 535 10.81 14.71 39.42
CA SER A 535 12.21 15.09 39.65
C SER A 535 12.33 16.60 39.87
N ASN A 536 12.90 17.00 41.01
CA ASN A 536 13.06 18.39 41.41
C ASN A 536 14.55 18.79 41.32
N SER A 537 14.90 19.75 40.48
CA SER A 537 16.09 20.58 40.75
C SER A 537 15.64 21.78 41.60
N MET A 538 16.51 22.29 42.48
CA MET A 538 16.13 23.26 43.53
C MET A 538 15.56 24.60 43.01
N ASN A 539 15.47 24.85 41.70
CA ASN A 539 14.95 26.10 41.10
C ASN A 539 14.15 25.90 39.79
N SER A 540 13.61 24.71 39.51
CA SER A 540 12.94 24.41 38.23
C SER A 540 11.62 23.65 38.42
N THR A 541 10.63 23.92 37.58
CA THR A 541 9.33 23.25 37.61
C THR A 541 9.17 22.31 36.41
N ILE A 542 8.18 21.41 36.43
CA ILE A 542 7.89 20.54 35.28
C ILE A 542 7.39 21.31 34.04
N VAL A 543 6.87 22.52 34.23
CA VAL A 543 6.28 23.43 33.22
C VAL A 543 6.97 24.80 33.25
N GLU A 544 8.30 24.79 33.48
CA GLU A 544 9.12 26.02 33.51
C GLU A 544 8.98 26.76 32.17
N ASP A 545 8.87 28.08 32.19
CA ASP A 545 8.64 28.90 30.98
C ASP A 545 7.32 28.59 30.21
N SER A 546 6.36 27.85 30.80
CA SER A 546 5.06 27.55 30.19
C SER A 546 3.90 28.25 30.95
N PRO A 547 3.71 29.58 30.82
CA PRO A 547 2.90 30.40 31.73
C PRO A 547 1.40 30.09 31.73
N ASN A 548 0.89 29.39 30.71
CA ASN A 548 -0.53 29.09 30.53
C ASN A 548 -0.91 27.66 30.96
N ALA A 549 0.06 26.82 31.35
CA ALA A 549 -0.19 25.43 31.67
C ALA A 549 -0.88 25.28 33.03
N THR A 550 -2.12 24.78 33.03
CA THR A 550 -2.83 24.37 34.25
C THR A 550 -2.60 22.88 34.52
N ILE A 551 -2.16 22.56 35.74
CA ILE A 551 -1.97 21.18 36.19
C ILE A 551 -3.29 20.63 36.76
N TYR A 552 -3.66 19.40 36.41
CA TYR A 552 -4.76 18.67 37.05
C TYR A 552 -4.15 17.54 37.87
N CYS A 553 -4.39 17.56 39.18
CA CYS A 553 -3.70 16.69 40.11
C CYS A 553 -4.62 16.27 41.28
N THR A 554 -4.38 15.10 41.88
CA THR A 554 -5.06 14.74 43.15
C THR A 554 -4.17 15.13 44.33
N ARG A 555 -4.78 15.41 45.50
CA ARG A 555 -4.06 15.62 46.77
C ARG A 555 -3.15 14.45 47.18
N ALA A 556 -3.44 13.24 46.70
CA ALA A 556 -2.65 12.05 46.98
C ALA A 556 -1.43 11.90 46.06
N SER A 557 -1.40 12.60 44.92
CA SER A 557 -0.31 12.53 43.95
C SER A 557 0.93 13.29 44.41
N SER A 558 2.12 12.84 44.00
CA SER A 558 3.36 13.60 44.21
C SER A 558 3.37 14.96 43.50
N ALA A 559 2.55 15.09 42.45
CA ALA A 559 2.33 16.34 41.74
C ALA A 559 1.79 17.43 42.66
N TYR A 560 0.91 17.08 43.61
CA TYR A 560 0.40 18.04 44.57
C TYR A 560 1.50 18.68 45.42
N GLY A 561 2.43 17.87 45.94
CA GLY A 561 3.58 18.38 46.69
C GLY A 561 4.50 19.25 45.82
N HIS A 562 4.73 18.86 44.57
CA HIS A 562 5.55 19.63 43.62
C HIS A 562 4.90 20.97 43.26
N VAL A 563 3.59 20.99 43.00
CA VAL A 563 2.80 22.21 42.72
C VAL A 563 2.91 23.19 43.87
N LEU A 564 2.72 22.74 45.11
CA LEU A 564 2.79 23.59 46.30
C LEU A 564 4.19 24.18 46.53
N GLN A 565 5.24 23.40 46.28
CA GLN A 565 6.63 23.85 46.44
C GLN A 565 7.03 24.91 45.41
N ASN A 566 6.39 24.93 44.25
CA ASN A 566 6.78 25.74 43.10
C ASN A 566 5.74 26.81 42.72
N ASN A 567 4.70 27.03 43.55
CA ASN A 567 3.62 27.99 43.30
C ASN A 567 2.98 27.87 41.91
N LEU A 568 2.69 26.63 41.48
CA LEU A 568 2.05 26.36 40.19
C LEU A 568 0.52 26.40 40.31
N SER A 569 -0.17 26.70 39.22
CA SER A 569 -1.64 26.58 39.16
C SER A 569 -2.04 25.10 39.07
N CYS A 570 -2.79 24.57 40.05
CA CYS A 570 -3.41 23.23 39.98
C CYS A 570 -4.92 23.26 40.28
N ILE A 571 -5.68 22.49 39.50
CA ILE A 571 -7.06 22.09 39.80
C ILE A 571 -7.03 20.71 40.46
N HIS A 572 -7.59 20.63 41.66
CA HIS A 572 -7.78 19.40 42.42
C HIS A 572 -8.84 18.52 41.76
N MET A 573 -8.45 17.28 41.50
CA MET A 573 -9.31 16.24 40.97
C MET A 573 -9.44 15.09 41.97
N GLU A 574 -10.61 14.44 41.99
CA GLU A 574 -10.83 13.19 42.74
C GLU A 574 -11.53 12.16 41.86
N THR A 575 -11.34 10.89 42.21
CA THR A 575 -12.10 9.76 41.64
C THR A 575 -13.16 9.34 42.65
N ARG A 576 -14.41 9.18 42.22
CA ARG A 576 -15.54 8.78 43.06
C ARG A 576 -16.28 7.61 42.43
N THR A 577 -17.03 6.87 43.23
CA THR A 577 -17.88 5.77 42.80
C THR A 577 -19.34 6.12 43.07
N ASN A 578 -20.22 5.93 42.10
CA ASN A 578 -21.65 6.16 42.25
C ASN A 578 -22.34 4.97 42.97
N ASP A 579 -23.63 5.10 43.28
CA ASP A 579 -24.41 4.03 43.93
C ASP A 579 -24.53 2.74 43.08
N ALA A 580 -24.34 2.85 41.76
CA ALA A 580 -24.34 1.72 40.83
C ALA A 580 -22.98 1.00 40.74
N GLY A 581 -21.93 1.56 41.37
CA GLY A 581 -20.57 1.03 41.33
C GLY A 581 -19.70 1.57 40.21
N ASP A 582 -20.18 2.52 39.40
CA ASP A 582 -19.40 3.13 38.33
C ASP A 582 -18.46 4.20 38.90
N GLU A 583 -17.19 4.17 38.47
CA GLU A 583 -16.19 5.16 38.83
C GLU A 583 -16.21 6.35 37.86
N TYR A 584 -16.03 7.55 38.40
CA TYR A 584 -16.00 8.80 37.63
C TYR A 584 -15.04 9.80 38.27
N ALA A 585 -14.57 10.77 37.49
CA ALA A 585 -13.73 11.84 37.97
C ALA A 585 -14.53 13.11 38.28
N VAL A 586 -14.10 13.84 39.29
CA VAL A 586 -14.73 15.06 39.78
C VAL A 586 -13.72 16.18 39.90
N VAL A 587 -14.11 17.37 39.48
CA VAL A 587 -13.38 18.62 39.71
C VAL A 587 -13.76 19.13 41.09
N CYS A 588 -12.83 19.06 42.03
CA CYS A 588 -13.08 19.42 43.42
C CYS A 588 -12.74 20.88 43.75
N GLY A 589 -11.92 21.53 42.91
CA GLY A 589 -11.66 22.95 43.02
C GLY A 589 -10.20 23.36 42.89
N LEU A 590 -9.94 24.66 43.07
CA LEU A 590 -8.58 25.20 43.03
C LEU A 590 -7.84 24.94 44.35
N LEU A 591 -6.53 24.68 44.26
CA LEU A 591 -5.62 24.60 45.40
C LEU A 591 -4.79 25.90 45.41
N GLU A 592 -4.84 26.67 46.52
CA GLU A 592 -4.27 28.04 46.69
C GLU A 592 -2.80 28.18 46.19
N LYS A 593 -2.24 29.33 45.76
CA LYS A 593 -2.56 30.77 45.87
C LYS A 593 -1.92 31.48 44.65
N GLU A 594 -2.64 32.42 44.03
CA GLU A 594 -2.24 33.15 42.79
C GLU A 594 -2.18 32.25 41.52
N GLY A 595 -3.34 31.75 41.10
CA GLY A 595 -3.48 31.24 39.74
C GLY A 595 -3.29 32.39 38.75
N ASN A 596 -2.17 32.37 38.01
CA ASN A 596 -1.86 33.38 36.97
C ASN A 596 -2.64 33.13 35.67
N GLY A 597 -3.23 31.94 35.51
CA GLY A 597 -4.05 31.59 34.36
C GLY A 597 -5.36 32.40 34.33
N THR A 598 -5.69 32.97 33.17
CA THR A 598 -6.95 33.66 32.92
C THR A 598 -8.00 32.76 32.25
N GLU A 599 -7.59 31.63 31.68
CA GLU A 599 -8.45 30.67 30.99
C GLU A 599 -8.21 29.26 31.52
N TYR A 600 -9.28 28.53 31.86
CA TYR A 600 -9.22 27.18 32.42
C TYR A 600 -10.08 26.22 31.61
N ILE A 601 -9.58 25.00 31.37
CA ILE A 601 -10.24 23.98 30.55
C ILE A 601 -10.42 22.71 31.37
N ILE A 602 -11.64 22.36 31.75
CA ILE A 602 -11.90 21.08 32.42
C ILE A 602 -11.62 19.93 31.42
N PRO A 603 -10.76 18.95 31.74
CA PRO A 603 -10.47 17.86 30.83
C PRO A 603 -11.68 16.91 30.71
N GLU A 604 -11.85 16.26 29.56
CA GLU A 604 -12.91 15.27 29.35
C GLU A 604 -12.71 14.01 30.21
N THR A 605 -11.43 13.66 30.48
CA THR A 605 -11.05 12.50 31.28
C THR A 605 -9.96 12.85 32.30
N PHE A 606 -9.93 12.11 33.40
CA PHE A 606 -8.88 12.18 34.41
C PHE A 606 -8.61 10.77 34.94
N ALA A 607 -7.35 10.34 34.91
CA ALA A 607 -6.94 8.98 35.33
C ALA A 607 -7.74 7.85 34.63
N GLY A 608 -8.04 8.01 33.34
CA GLY A 608 -8.81 7.04 32.55
C GLY A 608 -10.32 7.05 32.82
N LEU A 609 -10.81 7.90 33.73
CA LEU A 609 -12.22 8.05 34.05
C LEU A 609 -12.80 9.32 33.43
N THR A 610 -14.06 9.28 33.02
CA THR A 610 -14.79 10.44 32.51
C THR A 610 -14.98 11.48 33.62
N VAL A 611 -14.72 12.76 33.33
CA VAL A 611 -15.02 13.86 34.24
C VAL A 611 -16.48 14.24 34.09
N THR A 612 -17.31 13.89 35.09
CA THR A 612 -18.77 14.05 35.03
C THR A 612 -19.30 15.16 35.94
N MET A 613 -18.49 15.67 36.87
CA MET A 613 -18.98 16.60 37.89
C MET A 613 -17.98 17.69 38.24
N ILE A 614 -18.50 18.90 38.48
CA ILE A 614 -17.81 19.97 39.20
C ILE A 614 -18.47 20.11 40.57
N ASP A 615 -17.69 20.02 41.64
CA ASP A 615 -18.22 20.04 43.00
C ASP A 615 -18.91 21.37 43.36
N PRO A 616 -19.86 21.34 44.30
CA PRO A 616 -20.35 22.55 44.94
C PRO A 616 -19.20 23.37 45.52
N ALA A 617 -19.20 24.67 45.24
CA ALA A 617 -18.15 25.62 45.65
C ALA A 617 -16.72 25.34 45.15
N ALA A 618 -16.52 24.47 44.14
CA ALA A 618 -15.18 24.09 43.64
C ALA A 618 -14.27 25.30 43.32
N PHE A 619 -14.80 26.31 42.64
CA PHE A 619 -14.09 27.53 42.26
C PHE A 619 -14.64 28.77 42.98
N SER A 620 -15.34 28.59 44.11
CA SER A 620 -15.90 29.70 44.89
C SER A 620 -14.77 30.64 45.37
N CYS A 621 -14.91 31.93 45.10
CA CYS A 621 -13.95 32.95 45.51
C CYS A 621 -14.32 33.55 46.87
N SER A 622 -13.33 34.08 47.58
CA SER A 622 -13.53 34.98 48.71
C SER A 622 -12.62 36.20 48.56
N MET A 623 -12.89 37.29 49.29
CA MET A 623 -12.02 38.49 49.28
C MET A 623 -10.55 38.19 49.69
N GLU A 624 -10.28 37.04 50.31
CA GLU A 624 -8.94 36.63 50.76
C GLU A 624 -8.18 35.80 49.71
N THR A 625 -8.86 35.33 48.65
CA THR A 625 -8.31 34.46 47.58
C THR A 625 -8.86 34.84 46.20
N PRO A 626 -8.51 36.02 45.64
CA PRO A 626 -9.00 36.44 44.33
C PRO A 626 -8.41 35.57 43.21
N PHE A 627 -9.27 34.97 42.37
CA PHE A 627 -8.86 34.30 41.14
C PHE A 627 -8.96 35.26 39.94
N ASN A 628 -7.95 35.26 39.08
CA ASN A 628 -7.96 36.03 37.83
C ASN A 628 -8.61 35.27 36.67
N MET A 629 -9.47 34.30 36.98
CA MET A 629 -10.18 33.50 35.98
C MET A 629 -11.15 34.39 35.21
N THR A 630 -10.92 34.52 33.91
CA THR A 630 -11.78 35.24 32.97
C THR A 630 -12.64 34.30 32.13
N LYS A 631 -12.12 33.11 31.79
CA LYS A 631 -12.85 32.10 31.02
C LYS A 631 -12.75 30.71 31.62
N MET A 632 -13.86 29.97 31.54
CA MET A 632 -13.94 28.55 31.90
C MET A 632 -14.57 27.75 30.77
N PHE A 633 -13.92 26.65 30.35
CA PHE A 633 -14.41 25.72 29.36
C PHE A 633 -14.79 24.40 30.03
N ILE A 634 -16.08 24.04 29.95
CA ILE A 634 -16.67 22.85 30.58
C ILE A 634 -17.10 21.87 29.48
N PRO A 635 -16.46 20.68 29.38
CA PRO A 635 -16.64 19.76 28.26
C PRO A 635 -18.02 19.10 28.26
N GLU A 636 -18.32 18.42 27.16
CA GLU A 636 -19.59 17.70 26.96
C GLU A 636 -19.81 16.57 27.97
N THR A 637 -18.72 16.03 28.53
CA THR A 637 -18.73 14.94 29.52
C THR A 637 -19.27 15.34 30.89
N VAL A 638 -19.31 16.63 31.22
CA VAL A 638 -19.79 17.10 32.53
C VAL A 638 -21.32 17.05 32.56
N GLU A 639 -21.87 16.33 33.53
CA GLU A 639 -23.30 16.12 33.74
C GLU A 639 -23.86 17.02 34.85
N THR A 640 -23.02 17.40 35.83
CA THR A 640 -23.46 18.20 36.98
C THR A 640 -22.44 19.29 37.34
N ILE A 641 -22.90 20.53 37.41
CA ILE A 641 -22.14 21.67 37.93
C ILE A 641 -22.75 22.06 39.27
N GLY A 642 -21.98 21.89 40.35
CA GLY A 642 -22.46 22.08 41.72
C GLY A 642 -22.95 23.49 42.04
N GLY A 643 -23.79 23.58 43.08
CA GLY A 643 -24.25 24.87 43.61
C GLY A 643 -23.07 25.71 44.15
N ASN A 644 -23.10 27.02 43.92
CA ASN A 644 -22.01 27.94 44.23
C ASN A 644 -20.65 27.60 43.58
N ALA A 645 -20.59 26.69 42.60
CA ALA A 645 -19.32 26.22 42.04
C ALA A 645 -18.40 27.34 41.54
N PHE A 646 -18.94 28.47 41.09
CA PHE A 646 -18.21 29.66 40.62
C PHE A 646 -18.68 30.93 41.33
N SER A 647 -19.13 30.83 42.59
CA SER A 647 -19.60 32.01 43.32
C SER A 647 -18.46 33.00 43.58
N ASP A 648 -18.76 34.29 43.53
CA ASP A 648 -17.86 35.42 43.77
C ASP A 648 -16.64 35.49 42.81
N CYS A 649 -16.67 34.75 41.70
CA CYS A 649 -15.71 34.81 40.60
C CYS A 649 -15.85 36.14 39.82
N THR A 650 -15.48 37.25 40.45
CA THR A 650 -15.74 38.62 39.94
C THR A 650 -15.09 38.95 38.60
N ASN A 651 -13.98 38.29 38.24
CA ASN A 651 -13.28 38.48 36.96
C ASN A 651 -13.81 37.57 35.83
N LEU A 652 -14.70 36.63 36.13
CA LEU A 652 -15.20 35.66 35.15
C LEU A 652 -16.15 36.35 34.17
N THR A 653 -15.77 36.39 32.89
CA THR A 653 -16.56 37.02 31.82
C THR A 653 -17.27 36.01 30.93
N ASP A 654 -16.68 34.83 30.72
CA ASP A 654 -17.26 33.84 29.81
C ASP A 654 -17.16 32.42 30.40
N VAL A 655 -18.27 31.69 30.40
CA VAL A 655 -18.27 30.25 30.69
C VAL A 655 -18.87 29.53 29.49
N TYR A 656 -18.13 28.55 28.96
CA TYR A 656 -18.56 27.70 27.86
C TYR A 656 -18.99 26.35 28.40
N ILE A 657 -20.29 26.05 28.30
CA ILE A 657 -20.88 24.78 28.76
C ILE A 657 -21.30 23.99 27.52
N TYR A 658 -20.46 23.05 27.08
CA TYR A 658 -20.67 22.31 25.84
C TYR A 658 -21.75 21.21 25.97
N SER A 659 -21.93 20.68 27.19
CA SER A 659 -22.97 19.71 27.51
C SER A 659 -24.37 20.29 27.30
N ASP A 660 -25.23 19.52 26.65
CA ASP A 660 -26.65 19.84 26.44
C ASP A 660 -27.54 19.40 27.61
N THR A 661 -27.01 18.58 28.51
CA THR A 661 -27.74 17.94 29.62
C THR A 661 -27.21 18.32 30.99
N ALA A 662 -26.06 19.01 31.07
CA ALA A 662 -25.45 19.42 32.33
C ALA A 662 -26.41 20.23 33.21
N THR A 663 -26.68 19.73 34.41
CA THR A 663 -27.46 20.47 35.41
C THR A 663 -26.58 21.53 36.07
N VAL A 664 -27.13 22.73 36.28
CA VAL A 664 -26.42 23.85 36.92
C VAL A 664 -27.04 24.13 38.28
N GLY A 665 -26.24 23.99 39.33
CA GLY A 665 -26.67 24.11 40.72
C GLY A 665 -27.06 25.53 41.14
N LEU A 666 -27.85 25.64 42.21
CA LEU A 666 -28.29 26.92 42.76
C LEU A 666 -27.09 27.82 43.09
N TYR A 667 -27.21 29.11 42.78
CA TYR A 667 -26.19 30.13 43.06
C TYR A 667 -24.81 29.87 42.44
N CYS A 668 -24.71 28.97 41.44
CA CYS A 668 -23.47 28.62 40.75
C CYS A 668 -22.58 29.82 40.40
N PHE A 669 -23.16 30.90 39.85
CA PHE A 669 -22.44 32.13 39.47
C PHE A 669 -22.82 33.35 40.34
N ALA A 670 -23.31 33.14 41.57
CA ALA A 670 -23.68 34.27 42.43
C ALA A 670 -22.45 35.16 42.71
N GLY A 671 -22.56 36.48 42.59
CA GLY A 671 -21.44 37.41 42.86
C GLY A 671 -20.53 37.74 41.68
N VAL A 672 -20.75 37.17 40.49
CA VAL A 672 -20.07 37.59 39.25
C VAL A 672 -20.54 38.97 38.77
N ASP A 673 -19.70 39.69 38.01
CA ASP A 673 -20.12 40.93 37.34
C ASP A 673 -21.03 40.63 36.15
N THR A 674 -22.33 40.70 36.38
CA THR A 674 -23.36 40.40 35.36
C THR A 674 -23.36 41.35 34.17
N SER A 675 -22.68 42.51 34.25
CA SER A 675 -22.60 43.45 33.12
C SER A 675 -21.65 42.99 32.02
N HIS A 676 -20.71 42.09 32.34
CA HIS A 676 -19.72 41.54 31.41
C HIS A 676 -19.75 40.02 31.32
N PHE A 677 -20.45 39.33 32.23
CA PHE A 677 -20.54 37.88 32.30
C PHE A 677 -21.53 37.26 31.29
N LYS A 678 -21.11 36.20 30.61
CA LYS A 678 -21.87 35.44 29.61
C LYS A 678 -21.77 33.94 29.84
N ILE A 679 -22.90 33.26 29.69
CA ILE A 679 -22.97 31.80 29.63
C ILE A 679 -23.16 31.39 28.16
N HIS A 680 -22.16 30.73 27.58
CA HIS A 680 -22.24 30.13 26.25
C HIS A 680 -22.76 28.69 26.41
N CYS A 681 -23.92 28.39 25.82
CA CYS A 681 -24.62 27.11 26.01
C CYS A 681 -25.51 26.79 24.80
N LYS A 682 -25.87 25.51 24.63
CA LYS A 682 -26.82 25.08 23.58
C LYS A 682 -28.26 25.52 23.91
N SER A 683 -29.04 25.84 22.87
CA SER A 683 -30.45 26.23 23.02
C SER A 683 -31.28 25.13 23.70
N GLY A 684 -32.06 25.50 24.72
CA GLY A 684 -32.92 24.56 25.45
C GLY A 684 -32.21 23.66 26.46
N SER A 685 -30.88 23.74 26.59
CA SER A 685 -30.11 23.05 27.63
C SER A 685 -30.51 23.50 29.05
N PRO A 686 -30.24 22.69 30.10
CA PRO A 686 -30.44 23.16 31.47
C PRO A 686 -29.58 24.38 31.81
N ALA A 687 -28.39 24.53 31.22
CA ALA A 687 -27.58 25.74 31.34
C ALA A 687 -28.27 26.99 30.74
N PHE A 688 -28.90 26.85 29.57
CA PHE A 688 -29.72 27.91 28.97
C PHE A 688 -30.90 28.29 29.88
N VAL A 689 -31.61 27.29 30.40
CA VAL A 689 -32.73 27.51 31.33
C VAL A 689 -32.25 28.20 32.62
N TYR A 690 -31.11 27.78 33.16
CA TYR A 690 -30.49 28.38 34.33
C TYR A 690 -30.14 29.85 34.09
N ALA A 691 -29.50 30.17 32.97
CA ALA A 691 -29.15 31.54 32.61
C ALA A 691 -30.39 32.43 32.50
N ALA A 692 -31.44 31.94 31.82
CA ALA A 692 -32.69 32.67 31.65
C ALA A 692 -33.44 32.93 32.97
N ILE A 693 -33.50 31.94 33.86
CA ILE A 693 -34.19 32.07 35.16
C ILE A 693 -33.45 33.05 36.09
N ASN A 694 -32.13 33.04 36.07
CA ASN A 694 -31.31 33.86 36.97
C ASN A 694 -30.89 35.21 36.37
N GLY A 695 -31.34 35.53 35.15
CA GLY A 695 -31.10 36.83 34.50
C GLY A 695 -29.66 37.03 34.00
N TYR A 696 -28.92 35.97 33.73
CA TYR A 696 -27.59 36.05 33.12
C TYR A 696 -27.68 36.22 31.60
N THR A 697 -26.76 36.98 31.02
CA THR A 697 -26.60 37.04 29.57
C THR A 697 -26.14 35.67 29.07
N PHE A 698 -26.77 35.16 28.02
CA PHE A 698 -26.37 33.91 27.38
C PHE A 698 -26.09 34.10 25.89
N VAL A 699 -25.22 33.24 25.36
CA VAL A 699 -24.88 33.15 23.94
C VAL A 699 -25.13 31.71 23.50
N LEU A 700 -25.82 31.54 22.37
CA LEU A 700 -26.06 30.21 21.82
C LEU A 700 -24.81 29.75 21.05
N MET A 701 -24.29 28.59 21.43
CA MET A 701 -23.19 27.91 20.74
C MET A 701 -23.67 27.07 19.55
#